data_AF-A0A928TY26-F1
#
_entry.id   AF-A0A928TY26-F1
#
_cell.length_a   1.000
_cell.length_b   1.000
_cell.length_c   1.000
_cell.angle_alpha   90.00
_cell.angle_beta   90.00
_cell.angle_gamma   90.00
#
_symmetry.space_group_name_H-M   'P 1'
#
loop_
_entity.id
_entity.type
_entity.pdbx_description
1 polymer ?
#
loop_
_entity_poly.entity_id
_entity_poly.type
_entity_poly.pdbx_seq_one_letter_code
_entity_poly.pdbx_strand_id
1 'polypeptide(L)'
;MMPKNAHTCLIRLIARHPISLAAASRRNRMSIFMLAITLLWLLAACEMPGEERVIPTAIQPAATLALAMPDVSVPTPTPALATPTPLTPSSPLPTATYDGALADWTILVYMAADNNLEQAALLDINEMEAAGSSERVQVLVQIDRAVGESAAWGDWTDTRRYRILGDADPFTITAEPLLTLGEQNMGDPAVLADFLRWGAANYPANRYALILWNHGLGWQGFAFDSDTADFGAPDHLSLADLDGALAQAGMGPLDIVAFDACLMGQLDVLHVLRPYAQVAVASAELTPGLGWNYESLLRALYARPQMDGRTLAGQMVDSFISHYTAVAREDFVTLAAVDLAQLPALTYQVEQLAAALAQEPAFVASAIGDARSGAETFARVYPDQVDHFAAVDLHHFAAILAQRSPDAAVRTAAEGVMTAVSNAILSQGRGAGFKNSQGIAVYFPRRAEFYDEMYGGVTGLPNWNAFLQSYHQVGQAALSPPTISLHNKLNDVVGVQDPAFIQFQVAGRDVEVVRLLVTQNGADGRRRLVEYDDLIPEPTYLPDGSQIIEWQDGVHDDFFIWDTEVTYLYDAGGNGDYVVMWPTVLGSTQFTVQGRLRRANEEGYVDTNLVFDHATGALVKIWAVQSNESGAPAEILPQPGDEFQLYDFYEADAAFSREPGISLIFDGDGRLYYEWLPLPDGRYSLGMAAENVAGDTAVQFLDLTVTNRAELADFQAYLDPYLGFRFLYPQSWHEPRYQETLLYTASQITDTQLLITIYPNLAGDATAQTLKQQTLQQFGAVDVLFEESRVVDGRQALSTAYGYTNAEGIAHTGIFLTFIDANRNGYVVDVDGRTTDEANTIAHMYVIATTWEFGQAALDLQPGQWATIDLDAFSVAQPSNFVYQPANGWERFNAGQYTFVALRTQPASRDTAAVVSALVRDAGTGVDNFRASEPALFPLAGYVWHRVEFSYDVAGLGTVWGFIMARVQDGQEVVAWAEAPSASYNHLANTVFLTMIADLTLR
;
A
#
# COMPACT_ATOMS: atom_id res chain seq x y z
N MET A 1 21.71 -36.80 49.01
CA MET A 1 22.22 -36.68 50.40
C MET A 1 22.26 -35.20 50.79
N MET A 2 22.06 -34.87 52.07
CA MET A 2 22.50 -33.59 52.69
C MET A 2 24.02 -33.64 52.99
N PRO A 3 24.74 -32.55 53.35
CA PRO A 3 24.28 -31.25 53.91
C PRO A 3 24.76 -30.00 53.11
N LYS A 4 24.41 -28.72 53.37
CA LYS A 4 23.84 -27.92 54.50
C LYS A 4 24.80 -27.33 55.56
N ASN A 5 24.53 -26.05 55.90
CA ASN A 5 24.83 -25.31 57.17
C ASN A 5 26.28 -24.77 57.39
N ALA A 6 26.52 -23.62 58.06
CA ALA A 6 25.64 -22.51 58.51
C ALA A 6 26.42 -21.22 58.93
N HIS A 7 25.67 -20.14 59.25
CA HIS A 7 26.08 -18.75 59.59
C HIS A 7 26.89 -18.52 60.89
N THR A 8 27.38 -17.27 61.08
CA THR A 8 27.51 -16.58 62.40
C THR A 8 27.23 -15.06 62.22
N CYS A 9 26.93 -14.29 63.28
CA CYS A 9 26.15 -13.03 63.18
C CYS A 9 26.45 -11.93 64.26
N LEU A 10 26.38 -10.63 63.88
CA LEU A 10 26.01 -9.42 64.69
C LEU A 10 26.88 -9.03 65.94
N ILE A 11 26.82 -7.86 66.65
CA ILE A 11 26.05 -6.58 66.65
C ILE A 11 26.98 -5.42 67.16
N ARG A 12 26.80 -4.13 66.75
CA ARG A 12 26.85 -2.86 67.57
C ARG A 12 27.08 -1.56 66.72
N LEU A 13 26.68 -0.32 67.09
CA LEU A 13 25.43 0.20 67.72
C LEU A 13 25.29 1.76 67.64
N ILE A 14 24.25 2.26 66.95
CA ILE A 14 23.44 3.51 67.12
C ILE A 14 24.06 4.85 67.62
N ALA A 15 23.92 5.93 66.82
CA ALA A 15 23.40 7.28 67.16
C ALA A 15 23.49 8.25 65.95
N ARG A 16 22.59 9.22 65.64
CA ARG A 16 21.19 9.58 66.02
C ARG A 16 20.58 10.42 64.87
N HIS A 17 19.25 10.35 64.66
CA HIS A 17 18.44 11.21 63.76
C HIS A 17 18.22 12.65 64.32
N PRO A 18 17.53 13.62 63.64
CA PRO A 18 16.74 13.55 62.38
C PRO A 18 16.95 14.69 61.34
N ILE A 19 16.31 14.59 60.16
CA ILE A 19 15.26 15.51 59.63
C ILE A 19 14.92 15.12 58.17
N SER A 20 13.67 15.36 57.75
CA SER A 20 13.16 15.19 56.38
C SER A 20 12.52 16.50 55.92
N LEU A 21 12.64 16.85 54.63
CA LEU A 21 11.51 17.25 53.76
C LEU A 21 11.96 17.69 52.35
N ALA A 22 11.30 17.08 51.35
CA ALA A 22 10.74 17.64 50.09
C ALA A 22 11.46 18.70 49.21
N ALA A 23 11.21 18.51 47.90
CA ALA A 23 11.02 19.49 46.82
C ALA A 23 12.20 19.92 45.90
N ALA A 24 11.80 20.15 44.64
CA ALA A 24 12.44 20.89 43.53
C ALA A 24 13.55 20.24 42.67
N SER A 25 13.22 20.13 41.37
CA SER A 25 14.08 20.10 40.16
C SER A 25 15.06 18.94 39.92
N ARG A 26 14.80 18.16 38.86
CA ARG A 26 15.80 17.35 38.14
C ARG A 26 16.43 18.19 37.02
N ARG A 27 17.69 18.62 37.16
CA ARG A 27 18.61 18.90 36.04
C ARG A 27 20.04 18.49 36.42
N ASN A 28 20.83 18.13 35.41
CA ASN A 28 22.27 17.84 35.44
C ASN A 28 22.75 16.69 36.37
N ARG A 29 22.71 15.46 35.84
CA ARG A 29 23.60 14.35 36.25
C ARG A 29 24.18 13.59 35.05
N MET A 30 24.87 14.31 34.16
CA MET A 30 25.64 13.71 33.05
C MET A 30 27.07 14.25 33.04
N SER A 31 27.79 14.09 34.16
CA SER A 31 29.17 14.58 34.34
C SER A 31 30.01 13.69 35.27
N ILE A 32 29.66 12.41 35.40
CA ILE A 32 30.39 11.42 36.24
C ILE A 32 30.89 10.21 35.42
N PHE A 33 30.33 9.94 34.24
CA PHE A 33 30.80 8.85 33.36
C PHE A 33 32.07 9.18 32.57
N MET A 34 32.51 10.44 32.55
CA MET A 34 33.62 10.92 31.71
C MET A 34 35.01 10.79 32.36
N LEU A 35 35.24 9.72 33.14
CA LEU A 35 36.50 9.49 33.89
C LEU A 35 37.07 8.06 33.79
N ALA A 36 36.50 7.20 32.94
CA ALA A 36 36.89 5.78 32.86
C ALA A 36 37.44 5.32 31.49
N ILE A 37 37.23 6.08 30.42
CA ILE A 37 37.49 5.63 29.03
C ILE A 37 38.82 6.20 28.46
N THR A 38 39.42 7.20 29.10
CA THR A 38 40.61 7.94 28.63
C THR A 38 41.96 7.23 28.88
N LEU A 39 41.98 5.91 29.11
CA LEU A 39 43.20 5.16 29.46
C LEU A 39 43.45 3.86 28.64
N LEU A 40 42.77 3.69 27.50
CA LEU A 40 42.84 2.46 26.70
C LEU A 40 43.10 2.68 25.19
N TRP A 41 43.62 3.85 24.81
CA TRP A 41 43.96 4.23 23.42
C TRP A 41 45.39 4.77 23.29
N LEU A 42 46.39 3.92 23.56
CA LEU A 42 47.80 4.19 23.26
C LEU A 42 48.52 2.87 22.93
N LEU A 43 49.35 2.90 21.87
CA LEU A 43 50.21 1.83 21.32
C LEU A 43 49.55 0.77 20.41
N ALA A 44 49.60 1.03 19.10
CA ALA A 44 49.58 0.00 18.05
C ALA A 44 50.50 0.43 16.89
N ALA A 45 51.58 -0.32 16.61
CA ALA A 45 52.45 -0.12 15.44
C ALA A 45 53.41 -1.31 15.16
N CYS A 46 53.49 -1.71 13.89
CA CYS A 46 54.57 -2.44 13.19
C CYS A 46 54.91 -3.93 13.51
N GLU A 47 54.52 -4.79 12.54
CA GLU A 47 55.39 -5.67 11.72
C GLU A 47 55.99 -7.03 12.21
N MET A 48 55.57 -8.12 11.51
CA MET A 48 56.41 -9.17 10.84
C MET A 48 57.13 -10.26 11.70
N PRO A 49 57.57 -11.42 11.13
CA PRO A 49 57.15 -12.18 9.91
C PRO A 49 57.06 -13.74 10.05
N GLY A 50 56.54 -14.44 9.02
CA GLY A 50 57.23 -15.59 8.35
C GLY A 50 56.94 -17.08 8.69
N GLU A 51 56.40 -17.82 7.69
CA GLU A 51 56.63 -19.24 7.30
C GLU A 51 56.39 -20.40 8.32
N GLU A 52 56.20 -21.70 7.98
CA GLU A 52 56.29 -22.48 6.72
C GLU A 52 55.25 -23.66 6.70
N ARG A 53 55.18 -24.45 5.61
CA ARG A 53 54.27 -25.63 5.43
C ARG A 53 54.91 -26.98 5.76
N VAL A 54 54.14 -27.94 6.28
CA VAL A 54 54.43 -29.40 6.17
C VAL A 54 53.14 -30.20 5.88
N ILE A 55 53.24 -31.22 5.03
CA ILE A 55 52.18 -32.21 4.71
C ILE A 55 52.72 -33.62 4.99
N PRO A 56 51.91 -34.54 5.52
CA PRO A 56 52.01 -35.95 5.16
C PRO A 56 50.70 -36.53 4.62
N THR A 57 50.80 -37.59 3.82
CA THR A 57 49.69 -38.25 3.12
C THR A 57 49.50 -39.71 3.55
N ALA A 58 48.36 -40.28 3.11
CA ALA A 58 48.20 -41.65 2.61
C ALA A 58 47.57 -42.76 3.50
N ILE A 59 46.55 -43.41 2.88
CA ILE A 59 46.18 -44.84 2.90
C ILE A 59 45.19 -45.38 3.97
N GLN A 60 44.24 -46.19 3.46
CA GLN A 60 43.15 -46.96 4.10
C GLN A 60 43.68 -48.34 4.65
N PRO A 61 42.90 -49.33 5.18
CA PRO A 61 41.44 -49.51 5.17
C PRO A 61 40.74 -50.21 6.38
N ALA A 62 39.41 -50.36 6.26
CA ALA A 62 38.56 -51.51 6.64
C ALA A 62 38.42 -52.03 8.10
N ALA A 63 37.17 -51.92 8.59
CA ALA A 63 36.30 -53.02 9.08
C ALA A 63 36.44 -53.65 10.50
N THR A 64 35.36 -53.43 11.27
CA THR A 64 34.55 -54.40 12.08
C THR A 64 35.01 -55.01 13.43
N LEU A 65 33.99 -55.29 14.26
CA LEU A 65 33.88 -56.31 15.34
C LEU A 65 34.42 -56.03 16.78
N ALA A 66 33.62 -55.24 17.53
CA ALA A 66 32.79 -55.71 18.67
C ALA A 66 33.36 -55.99 20.09
N LEU A 67 32.39 -56.01 21.03
CA LEU A 67 32.28 -56.67 22.35
C LEU A 67 32.53 -55.90 23.68
N ALA A 68 31.59 -56.20 24.61
CA ALA A 68 31.62 -56.16 26.07
C ALA A 68 31.22 -54.85 26.82
N MET A 69 30.18 -54.99 27.66
CA MET A 69 29.69 -54.04 28.66
C MET A 69 30.43 -54.22 30.01
N PRO A 70 30.20 -53.30 30.95
CA PRO A 70 29.97 -53.71 32.35
C PRO A 70 28.60 -53.28 32.90
N ASP A 71 27.89 -54.25 33.48
CA ASP A 71 26.80 -54.10 34.46
C ASP A 71 27.27 -53.36 35.74
N VAL A 72 26.43 -52.79 36.61
CA VAL A 72 25.06 -52.22 36.51
C VAL A 72 24.77 -51.49 37.83
N SER A 73 23.86 -50.51 37.84
CA SER A 73 23.13 -50.14 39.08
C SER A 73 21.76 -49.54 38.74
N VAL A 74 20.69 -50.31 39.00
CA VAL A 74 19.31 -50.02 38.58
C VAL A 74 18.60 -49.08 39.58
N PRO A 75 18.02 -47.95 39.13
CA PRO A 75 17.04 -47.19 39.89
C PRO A 75 15.67 -47.89 39.91
N THR A 76 14.89 -47.70 40.97
CA THR A 76 13.55 -48.28 41.14
C THR A 76 12.57 -47.77 40.06
N PRO A 77 11.69 -48.62 39.49
CA PRO A 77 10.70 -48.15 38.52
C PRO A 77 9.63 -47.25 39.17
N THR A 78 9.52 -46.03 38.66
CA THR A 78 8.33 -45.18 38.73
C THR A 78 7.14 -45.90 38.05
N PRO A 79 5.86 -45.66 38.44
CA PRO A 79 4.74 -46.38 37.83
C PRO A 79 4.70 -46.24 36.32
N ALA A 80 4.40 -47.35 35.64
CA ALA A 80 4.21 -47.34 34.19
C ALA A 80 3.04 -46.44 33.81
N LEU A 81 3.20 -45.65 32.74
CA LEU A 81 2.10 -45.06 32.00
C LEU A 81 1.02 -46.14 31.77
N ALA A 82 -0.24 -45.80 32.02
CA ALA A 82 -1.34 -46.69 31.71
C ALA A 82 -1.39 -46.86 30.18
N THR A 83 -0.93 -48.02 29.68
CA THR A 83 -1.07 -48.36 28.26
C THR A 83 -2.52 -48.14 27.84
N PRO A 84 -2.79 -47.31 26.81
CA PRO A 84 -4.15 -47.11 26.34
C PRO A 84 -4.81 -48.46 26.08
N THR A 85 -5.97 -48.68 26.71
CA THR A 85 -6.79 -49.83 26.33
C THR A 85 -7.11 -49.65 24.85
N PRO A 86 -6.88 -50.63 23.97
CA PRO A 86 -7.18 -50.48 22.55
C PRO A 86 -8.70 -50.41 22.37
N LEU A 87 -9.22 -49.18 22.41
CA LEU A 87 -10.58 -48.84 22.02
C LEU A 87 -10.71 -49.21 20.54
N THR A 88 -11.46 -50.26 20.24
CA THR A 88 -11.79 -50.64 18.86
C THR A 88 -12.67 -49.54 18.25
N PRO A 89 -12.16 -48.70 17.33
CA PRO A 89 -12.92 -47.60 16.79
C PRO A 89 -13.68 -48.09 15.57
N SER A 90 -14.88 -48.62 15.80
CA SER A 90 -15.92 -48.61 14.77
C SER A 90 -16.77 -47.34 14.95
N SER A 91 -16.10 -46.19 14.93
CA SER A 91 -16.75 -44.88 14.95
C SER A 91 -17.63 -44.73 13.70
N PRO A 92 -18.80 -44.09 13.79
CA PRO A 92 -19.55 -43.70 12.60
C PRO A 92 -18.74 -42.63 11.85
N LEU A 93 -18.13 -43.02 10.73
CA LEU A 93 -17.69 -42.09 9.68
C LEU A 93 -18.90 -41.25 9.22
N PRO A 94 -18.71 -40.03 8.68
CA PRO A 94 -19.76 -39.18 8.15
C PRO A 94 -20.76 -39.97 7.31
N THR A 95 -21.97 -40.14 7.85
CA THR A 95 -22.93 -41.10 7.31
C THR A 95 -23.59 -40.55 6.05
N ALA A 96 -23.26 -41.15 4.91
CA ALA A 96 -23.83 -40.81 3.59
C ALA A 96 -25.38 -40.92 3.51
N THR A 97 -26.01 -41.46 4.56
CA THR A 97 -27.44 -41.33 4.86
C THR A 97 -27.62 -40.64 6.20
N TYR A 98 -28.35 -39.52 6.22
CA TYR A 98 -28.67 -38.78 7.45
C TYR A 98 -29.34 -39.67 8.51
N ASP A 99 -28.82 -39.65 9.73
CA ASP A 99 -29.39 -40.29 10.92
C ASP A 99 -29.98 -39.23 11.87
N GLY A 100 -31.28 -39.33 12.13
CA GLY A 100 -32.01 -38.46 13.06
C GLY A 100 -31.75 -38.75 14.54
N ALA A 101 -30.90 -39.73 14.87
CA ALA A 101 -30.41 -39.97 16.24
C ALA A 101 -29.10 -39.23 16.56
N LEU A 102 -28.43 -38.66 15.56
CA LEU A 102 -27.21 -37.85 15.72
C LEU A 102 -27.54 -36.35 15.68
N ALA A 103 -26.61 -35.51 16.15
CA ALA A 103 -26.65 -34.07 15.87
C ALA A 103 -26.58 -33.81 14.36
N ASP A 104 -27.12 -32.70 13.87
CA ASP A 104 -26.92 -32.30 12.47
C ASP A 104 -25.46 -31.94 12.23
N TRP A 105 -24.83 -31.21 13.17
CA TRP A 105 -23.47 -30.72 13.09
C TRP A 105 -22.69 -30.91 14.39
N THR A 106 -21.38 -31.19 14.23
CA THR A 106 -20.35 -30.91 15.25
C THR A 106 -19.32 -29.97 14.62
N ILE A 107 -19.14 -28.80 15.23
CA ILE A 107 -18.12 -27.82 14.88
C ILE A 107 -16.92 -28.05 15.81
N LEU A 108 -15.74 -28.25 15.23
CA LEU A 108 -14.47 -28.46 15.92
C LEU A 108 -13.63 -27.22 15.70
N VAL A 109 -13.27 -26.49 16.76
CA VAL A 109 -12.42 -25.30 16.68
C VAL A 109 -11.09 -25.61 17.36
N TYR A 110 -9.99 -25.40 16.66
CA TYR A 110 -8.63 -25.64 17.14
C TYR A 110 -7.91 -24.30 17.24
N MET A 111 -7.76 -23.79 18.45
CA MET A 111 -7.17 -22.50 18.80
C MET A 111 -5.78 -22.71 19.39
N ALA A 112 -4.76 -22.64 18.54
CA ALA A 112 -3.38 -22.50 19.00
C ALA A 112 -3.19 -21.05 19.46
N ALA A 113 -3.39 -20.77 20.75
CA ALA A 113 -3.34 -19.42 21.30
C ALA A 113 -2.22 -19.24 22.35
N ASP A 114 -1.20 -20.12 22.31
CA ASP A 114 0.12 -19.83 22.87
C ASP A 114 0.91 -18.91 21.92
N ASN A 115 0.49 -17.65 21.87
CA ASN A 115 1.09 -16.54 21.12
C ASN A 115 0.34 -15.23 21.42
N ASN A 116 0.82 -14.13 20.83
CA ASN A 116 0.26 -12.79 20.94
C ASN A 116 -1.18 -12.57 20.41
N LEU A 117 -1.87 -13.61 19.92
CA LEU A 117 -3.31 -13.57 19.65
C LEU A 117 -4.17 -14.11 20.81
N GLU A 118 -3.57 -14.53 21.95
CA GLU A 118 -4.27 -15.16 23.09
C GLU A 118 -5.57 -14.43 23.50
N GLN A 119 -5.55 -13.09 23.53
CA GLN A 119 -6.70 -12.26 23.88
C GLN A 119 -7.87 -12.41 22.88
N ALA A 120 -7.61 -12.60 21.59
CA ALA A 120 -8.62 -12.75 20.55
C ALA A 120 -9.34 -14.11 20.65
N ALA A 121 -8.61 -15.22 20.83
CA ALA A 121 -9.20 -16.55 21.01
C ALA A 121 -10.21 -16.58 22.17
N LEU A 122 -9.91 -15.84 23.24
CA LEU A 122 -10.74 -15.78 24.44
C LEU A 122 -11.96 -14.85 24.26
N LEU A 123 -11.90 -13.88 23.37
CA LEU A 123 -13.08 -13.12 22.91
C LEU A 123 -13.98 -13.99 22.01
N ASP A 124 -13.39 -14.74 21.08
CA ASP A 124 -14.12 -15.64 20.17
C ASP A 124 -14.84 -16.77 20.91
N ILE A 125 -14.27 -17.28 22.00
CA ILE A 125 -14.98 -18.22 22.89
C ILE A 125 -16.21 -17.54 23.53
N ASN A 126 -16.13 -16.28 23.96
CA ASN A 126 -17.30 -15.56 24.50
C ASN A 126 -18.35 -15.29 23.39
N GLU A 127 -17.95 -14.99 22.15
CA GLU A 127 -18.89 -14.93 21.01
C GLU A 127 -19.57 -16.28 20.75
N MET A 128 -18.82 -17.39 20.87
CA MET A 128 -19.39 -18.74 20.78
C MET A 128 -20.34 -19.04 21.95
N GLU A 129 -20.06 -18.58 23.18
CA GLU A 129 -20.94 -18.75 24.36
C GLU A 129 -22.21 -17.88 24.29
N ALA A 130 -22.16 -16.72 23.62
CA ALA A 130 -23.37 -15.93 23.31
C ALA A 130 -24.38 -16.69 22.40
N ALA A 131 -23.92 -17.72 21.69
CA ALA A 131 -24.76 -18.62 20.88
C ALA A 131 -25.02 -19.98 21.57
N GLY A 132 -23.96 -20.72 21.95
CA GLY A 132 -23.98 -21.93 22.77
C GLY A 132 -24.41 -23.24 22.07
N SER A 133 -23.78 -24.37 22.43
CA SER A 133 -24.14 -25.70 21.90
C SER A 133 -25.59 -26.10 22.22
N SER A 134 -26.24 -26.74 21.25
CA SER A 134 -27.60 -27.27 21.36
C SER A 134 -27.63 -28.81 21.34
N GLU A 135 -28.81 -29.42 21.23
CA GLU A 135 -28.93 -30.86 20.89
C GLU A 135 -28.59 -31.13 19.41
N ARG A 136 -28.79 -30.14 18.55
CA ARG A 136 -28.69 -30.27 17.07
C ARG A 136 -27.35 -29.85 16.49
N VAL A 137 -26.63 -28.98 17.19
CA VAL A 137 -25.32 -28.46 16.81
C VAL A 137 -24.43 -28.44 18.04
N GLN A 138 -23.30 -29.15 17.98
CA GLN A 138 -22.27 -29.12 19.01
C GLN A 138 -21.15 -28.15 18.59
N VAL A 139 -20.64 -27.35 19.52
CA VAL A 139 -19.46 -26.50 19.33
C VAL A 139 -18.43 -26.94 20.36
N LEU A 140 -17.31 -27.47 19.87
CA LEU A 140 -16.21 -27.98 20.67
C LEU A 140 -14.96 -27.19 20.36
N VAL A 141 -14.27 -26.73 21.40
CA VAL A 141 -13.01 -25.97 21.27
C VAL A 141 -11.90 -26.79 21.93
N GLN A 142 -10.77 -26.96 21.25
CA GLN A 142 -9.48 -27.13 21.92
C GLN A 142 -8.75 -25.80 21.84
N ILE A 143 -8.36 -25.28 22.99
CA ILE A 143 -7.58 -24.04 23.12
C ILE A 143 -6.35 -24.32 24.00
N ASP A 144 -5.23 -23.72 23.61
CA ASP A 144 -4.02 -23.59 24.43
C ASP A 144 -3.72 -22.12 24.68
N ARG A 145 -3.02 -21.77 25.76
CA ARG A 145 -2.85 -20.37 26.21
C ARG A 145 -1.44 -20.03 26.66
N ALA A 146 -0.95 -18.91 26.14
CA ALA A 146 0.38 -18.36 26.39
C ALA A 146 0.72 -18.10 27.86
N VAL A 147 2.00 -18.30 28.21
CA VAL A 147 2.55 -17.86 29.49
C VAL A 147 2.76 -16.34 29.52
N GLY A 148 1.69 -15.61 29.83
CA GLY A 148 1.75 -14.21 30.28
C GLY A 148 1.31 -13.13 29.29
N GLU A 149 0.80 -13.49 28.10
CA GLU A 149 0.21 -12.53 27.15
C GLU A 149 -1.11 -11.93 27.70
N SER A 150 -1.95 -12.72 28.39
CA SER A 150 -3.20 -12.24 28.98
C SER A 150 -3.55 -12.84 30.34
N ALA A 151 -3.37 -12.05 31.40
CA ALA A 151 -3.81 -12.39 32.77
C ALA A 151 -5.36 -12.45 32.96
N ALA A 152 -6.13 -12.39 31.88
CA ALA A 152 -7.59 -12.49 31.92
C ALA A 152 -8.06 -13.95 32.08
N TRP A 153 -9.36 -14.12 32.35
CA TRP A 153 -10.04 -15.43 32.47
C TRP A 153 -9.36 -16.46 33.39
N GLY A 154 -8.68 -15.95 34.44
CA GLY A 154 -8.05 -16.77 35.47
C GLY A 154 -6.62 -17.19 35.18
N ASP A 155 -5.94 -16.59 34.19
CA ASP A 155 -4.48 -16.67 34.02
C ASP A 155 -3.96 -18.12 34.03
N TRP A 156 -4.45 -18.93 33.08
CA TRP A 156 -4.14 -20.35 32.96
C TRP A 156 -3.43 -20.66 31.66
N THR A 157 -2.42 -21.52 31.78
CA THR A 157 -1.42 -21.88 30.77
C THR A 157 -1.39 -23.42 30.72
N ASP A 158 -2.42 -24.00 30.11
CA ASP A 158 -2.55 -25.45 29.88
C ASP A 158 -3.64 -25.77 28.85
N THR A 159 -3.40 -26.75 27.98
CA THR A 159 -4.35 -27.06 26.89
C THR A 159 -5.64 -27.64 27.43
N ARG A 160 -6.78 -27.14 26.94
CA ARG A 160 -8.12 -27.53 27.41
C ARG A 160 -9.07 -27.84 26.27
N ARG A 161 -9.98 -28.78 26.52
CA ARG A 161 -11.12 -29.11 25.64
C ARG A 161 -12.43 -28.71 26.28
N TYR A 162 -13.20 -27.90 25.58
CA TYR A 162 -14.51 -27.39 26.00
C TYR A 162 -15.63 -27.90 25.09
N ARG A 163 -16.85 -27.96 25.63
CA ARG A 163 -18.09 -27.88 24.85
C ARG A 163 -18.75 -26.58 25.23
N ILE A 164 -18.76 -25.62 24.32
CA ILE A 164 -19.29 -24.27 24.53
C ILE A 164 -20.77 -24.36 24.89
N LEU A 165 -21.18 -23.76 25.99
CA LEU A 165 -22.57 -23.69 26.43
C LEU A 165 -23.11 -22.27 26.22
N GLY A 166 -24.44 -22.12 26.23
CA GLY A 166 -25.07 -20.82 25.97
C GLY A 166 -25.28 -20.01 27.25
N ASP A 167 -24.69 -18.82 27.32
CA ASP A 167 -24.98 -17.85 28.39
C ASP A 167 -25.17 -16.41 27.86
N ALA A 168 -24.79 -15.40 28.65
CA ALA A 168 -25.02 -13.98 28.38
C ALA A 168 -24.00 -13.04 29.05
N ASP A 169 -22.83 -13.55 29.49
CA ASP A 169 -21.73 -12.74 30.03
C ASP A 169 -20.61 -12.62 28.97
N PRO A 170 -20.54 -11.51 28.20
CA PRO A 170 -19.54 -11.35 27.14
C PRO A 170 -18.11 -11.10 27.69
N PHE A 171 -17.93 -11.18 29.01
CA PHE A 171 -16.66 -10.88 29.68
C PHE A 171 -16.04 -12.09 30.40
N THR A 172 -16.70 -13.25 30.49
CA THR A 172 -16.14 -14.44 31.15
C THR A 172 -16.52 -15.74 30.46
N ILE A 173 -15.53 -16.54 30.06
CA ILE A 173 -15.74 -17.93 29.66
C ILE A 173 -16.39 -18.69 30.83
N THR A 174 -17.65 -19.12 30.69
CA THR A 174 -18.41 -19.77 31.77
C THR A 174 -18.43 -21.30 31.68
N ALA A 175 -18.13 -21.89 30.52
CA ALA A 175 -18.01 -23.34 30.38
C ALA A 175 -16.88 -23.91 31.25
N GLU A 176 -17.20 -24.93 32.05
CA GLU A 176 -16.22 -25.78 32.72
C GLU A 176 -15.51 -26.67 31.67
N PRO A 177 -14.18 -26.83 31.72
CA PRO A 177 -13.45 -27.68 30.77
C PRO A 177 -13.86 -29.15 30.91
N LEU A 178 -14.08 -29.81 29.77
CA LEU A 178 -14.37 -31.25 29.72
C LEU A 178 -13.11 -32.08 29.99
N LEU A 179 -11.95 -31.57 29.52
CA LEU A 179 -10.62 -32.11 29.78
C LEU A 179 -9.63 -30.96 29.92
N THR A 180 -8.71 -31.10 30.87
CA THR A 180 -7.43 -30.38 30.91
C THR A 180 -6.35 -31.39 30.57
N LEU A 181 -5.46 -31.06 29.63
CA LEU A 181 -4.44 -31.96 29.11
C LEU A 181 -3.05 -31.70 29.73
N GLY A 182 -2.82 -30.51 30.28
CA GLY A 182 -1.49 -29.91 30.41
C GLY A 182 -1.07 -29.27 29.09
N GLU A 183 0.11 -28.66 29.00
CA GLU A 183 0.66 -28.16 27.73
C GLU A 183 0.63 -29.23 26.64
N GLN A 184 0.38 -28.82 25.40
CA GLN A 184 0.52 -29.63 24.21
C GLN A 184 1.21 -28.77 23.15
N ASN A 185 2.20 -29.31 22.44
CA ASN A 185 2.66 -28.65 21.23
C ASN A 185 1.50 -28.64 20.22
N MET A 186 0.89 -27.48 19.99
CA MET A 186 -0.23 -27.30 19.07
C MET A 186 0.20 -27.34 17.60
N GLY A 187 1.52 -27.21 17.35
CA GLY A 187 2.19 -27.55 16.10
C GLY A 187 2.33 -29.05 15.83
N ASP A 188 2.18 -29.94 16.84
CA ASP A 188 2.30 -31.40 16.64
C ASP A 188 1.05 -31.94 15.88
N PRO A 189 1.22 -32.55 14.69
CA PRO A 189 0.10 -33.12 13.94
C PRO A 189 -0.66 -34.22 14.70
N ALA A 190 -0.03 -34.89 15.67
CA ALA A 190 -0.68 -35.88 16.52
C ALA A 190 -1.70 -35.26 17.50
N VAL A 191 -1.49 -34.01 17.92
CA VAL A 191 -2.37 -33.27 18.85
C VAL A 191 -3.66 -32.85 18.14
N LEU A 192 -3.55 -32.23 16.96
CA LEU A 192 -4.69 -31.96 16.08
C LEU A 192 -5.42 -33.27 15.72
N ALA A 193 -4.70 -34.30 15.30
CA ALA A 193 -5.30 -35.59 14.97
C ALA A 193 -6.03 -36.24 16.15
N ASP A 194 -5.60 -36.00 17.40
CA ASP A 194 -6.33 -36.47 18.58
C ASP A 194 -7.59 -35.67 18.87
N PHE A 195 -7.53 -34.34 18.79
CA PHE A 195 -8.71 -33.49 18.98
C PHE A 195 -9.85 -33.89 18.02
N LEU A 196 -9.52 -34.10 16.75
CA LEU A 196 -10.47 -34.53 15.72
C LEU A 196 -11.11 -35.89 16.06
N ARG A 197 -10.30 -36.91 16.39
CA ARG A 197 -10.80 -38.24 16.80
C ARG A 197 -11.62 -38.19 18.08
N TRP A 198 -11.20 -37.39 19.06
CA TRP A 198 -11.92 -37.19 20.33
C TRP A 198 -13.29 -36.55 20.11
N GLY A 199 -13.36 -35.49 19.30
CA GLY A 199 -14.61 -34.81 18.97
C GLY A 199 -15.61 -35.76 18.30
N ALA A 200 -15.17 -36.45 17.24
CA ALA A 200 -15.98 -37.43 16.52
C ALA A 200 -16.47 -38.62 17.39
N ALA A 201 -15.64 -39.06 18.35
CA ALA A 201 -15.97 -40.19 19.22
C ALA A 201 -16.95 -39.81 20.36
N ASN A 202 -16.89 -38.59 20.88
CA ASN A 202 -17.73 -38.15 22.01
C ASN A 202 -18.99 -37.39 21.56
N TYR A 203 -18.96 -36.73 20.40
CA TYR A 203 -20.04 -35.90 19.87
C TYR A 203 -20.33 -36.25 18.40
N PRO A 204 -20.82 -37.47 18.12
CA PRO A 204 -21.08 -37.92 16.76
C PRO A 204 -22.22 -37.13 16.11
N ALA A 205 -21.95 -36.58 14.93
CA ALA A 205 -22.89 -35.80 14.12
C ALA A 205 -22.99 -36.33 12.69
N ASN A 206 -24.02 -35.88 11.99
CA ASN A 206 -24.21 -36.12 10.56
C ASN A 206 -23.18 -35.38 9.69
N ARG A 207 -22.74 -34.20 10.14
CA ARG A 207 -21.80 -33.31 9.44
C ARG A 207 -20.74 -32.77 10.39
N TYR A 208 -19.58 -32.45 9.83
CA TYR A 208 -18.46 -31.87 10.59
C TYR A 208 -17.87 -30.67 9.88
N ALA A 209 -17.65 -29.60 10.64
CA ALA A 209 -16.79 -28.49 10.24
C ALA A 209 -15.58 -28.45 11.18
N LEU A 210 -14.39 -28.25 10.62
CA LEU A 210 -13.19 -27.92 11.37
C LEU A 210 -12.84 -26.45 11.11
N ILE A 211 -12.68 -25.66 12.16
CA ILE A 211 -12.18 -24.29 12.11
C ILE A 211 -10.78 -24.32 12.74
N LEU A 212 -9.79 -23.93 11.96
CA LEU A 212 -8.39 -23.80 12.33
C LEU A 212 -8.14 -22.31 12.59
N TRP A 213 -7.84 -21.99 13.84
CA TRP A 213 -7.71 -20.62 14.34
C TRP A 213 -6.29 -20.41 14.85
N ASN A 214 -5.58 -19.43 14.27
CA ASN A 214 -4.33 -18.79 14.71
C ASN A 214 -3.83 -17.86 13.58
N HIS A 215 -2.66 -17.26 13.76
CA HIS A 215 -1.66 -16.99 12.72
C HIS A 215 -1.62 -18.01 11.58
N GLY A 216 -1.40 -17.50 10.36
CA GLY A 216 -1.20 -18.28 9.14
C GLY A 216 -0.27 -17.57 8.15
N LEU A 217 0.53 -18.35 7.43
CA LEU A 217 1.49 -17.89 6.39
C LEU A 217 1.29 -18.65 5.07
N GLY A 218 0.06 -19.10 4.79
CA GLY A 218 -0.27 -19.82 3.56
C GLY A 218 0.55 -21.10 3.40
N TRP A 219 1.40 -21.17 2.36
CA TRP A 219 2.22 -22.34 2.08
C TRP A 219 3.28 -22.65 3.16
N GLN A 220 3.71 -21.66 3.95
CA GLN A 220 4.73 -21.85 4.99
C GLN A 220 4.18 -22.54 6.25
N GLY A 221 2.86 -22.49 6.47
CA GLY A 221 2.17 -23.17 7.58
C GLY A 221 1.23 -22.26 8.39
N PHE A 222 0.73 -22.80 9.50
CA PHE A 222 -0.21 -22.13 10.42
C PHE A 222 -0.08 -22.72 11.84
N ALA A 223 -0.88 -22.24 12.79
CA ALA A 223 -0.92 -22.75 14.16
C ALA A 223 0.45 -22.67 14.89
N PHE A 224 1.05 -21.48 14.87
CA PHE A 224 2.26 -21.10 15.57
C PHE A 224 2.09 -21.12 17.10
N ASP A 225 2.99 -21.84 17.76
CA ASP A 225 3.03 -22.13 19.20
C ASP A 225 4.35 -21.59 19.78
N SER A 226 4.30 -20.81 20.87
CA SER A 226 5.43 -20.00 21.34
C SER A 226 6.22 -20.64 22.48
N ASP A 227 5.57 -21.35 23.42
CA ASP A 227 6.22 -22.14 24.48
C ASP A 227 5.73 -23.60 24.52
N THR A 228 6.30 -24.43 23.66
CA THR A 228 6.03 -25.89 23.60
C THR A 228 6.52 -26.70 24.82
N ALA A 229 6.93 -26.04 25.92
CA ALA A 229 7.29 -26.50 27.28
C ALA A 229 8.13 -27.80 27.44
N ASP A 230 7.63 -28.94 26.97
CA ASP A 230 8.34 -30.24 26.91
C ASP A 230 9.31 -30.34 25.71
N PHE A 231 9.16 -29.50 24.67
CA PHE A 231 9.95 -29.58 23.43
C PHE A 231 11.00 -28.46 23.25
N GLY A 232 10.76 -27.26 23.80
CA GLY A 232 11.80 -26.26 24.04
C GLY A 232 12.22 -25.39 22.84
N ALA A 233 11.36 -25.27 21.84
CA ALA A 233 11.43 -24.28 20.76
C ALA A 233 10.00 -23.97 20.27
N PRO A 234 9.73 -22.78 19.71
CA PRO A 234 8.49 -22.52 18.98
C PRO A 234 8.31 -23.53 17.83
N ASP A 235 7.07 -23.87 17.53
CA ASP A 235 6.72 -24.86 16.50
C ASP A 235 5.42 -24.45 15.78
N HIS A 236 5.14 -25.03 14.61
CA HIS A 236 3.93 -24.73 13.84
C HIS A 236 3.56 -25.87 12.88
N LEU A 237 2.27 -26.00 12.54
CA LEU A 237 1.82 -26.98 11.56
C LEU A 237 2.24 -26.55 10.15
N SER A 238 3.29 -27.18 9.62
CA SER A 238 3.61 -27.10 8.19
C SER A 238 2.51 -27.75 7.34
N LEU A 239 2.51 -27.48 6.03
CA LEU A 239 1.58 -28.14 5.10
C LEU A 239 1.73 -29.68 5.05
N ALA A 240 2.91 -30.21 5.34
CA ALA A 240 3.13 -31.66 5.43
C ALA A 240 2.54 -32.25 6.72
N ASP A 241 2.63 -31.51 7.83
CA ASP A 241 2.07 -31.91 9.11
C ASP A 241 0.54 -31.79 9.11
N LEU A 242 -0.03 -30.80 8.41
CA LEU A 242 -1.48 -30.71 8.18
C LEU A 242 -2.04 -31.91 7.40
N ASP A 243 -1.36 -32.36 6.33
CA ASP A 243 -1.70 -33.61 5.62
C ASP A 243 -1.63 -34.81 6.58
N GLY A 244 -0.53 -34.91 7.33
CA GLY A 244 -0.31 -35.96 8.33
C GLY A 244 -1.40 -36.02 9.41
N ALA A 245 -1.77 -34.88 9.98
CA ALA A 245 -2.78 -34.75 11.03
C ALA A 245 -4.16 -35.19 10.54
N LEU A 246 -4.58 -34.71 9.37
CA LEU A 246 -5.88 -35.03 8.78
C LEU A 246 -5.94 -36.51 8.33
N ALA A 247 -4.85 -37.05 7.79
CA ALA A 247 -4.71 -38.48 7.49
C ALA A 247 -4.77 -39.35 8.77
N GLN A 248 -4.09 -38.95 9.84
CA GLN A 248 -4.05 -39.67 11.12
C GLN A 248 -5.35 -39.52 11.94
N ALA A 249 -6.14 -38.47 11.70
CA ALA A 249 -7.48 -38.33 12.25
C ALA A 249 -8.45 -39.36 11.64
N GLY A 250 -8.32 -39.63 10.33
CA GLY A 250 -9.01 -40.73 9.64
C GLY A 250 -10.54 -40.59 9.56
N MET A 251 -11.08 -39.38 9.74
CA MET A 251 -12.52 -39.12 9.80
C MET A 251 -13.26 -39.26 8.46
N GLY A 252 -12.55 -39.39 7.34
CA GLY A 252 -13.11 -39.18 6.01
C GLY A 252 -13.30 -37.70 5.69
N PRO A 253 -13.84 -37.34 4.51
CA PRO A 253 -13.96 -35.95 4.10
C PRO A 253 -14.99 -35.19 4.94
N LEU A 254 -14.52 -34.19 5.68
CA LEU A 254 -15.34 -33.23 6.42
C LEU A 254 -16.23 -32.42 5.47
N ASP A 255 -17.33 -31.85 5.96
CA ASP A 255 -18.17 -30.94 5.16
C ASP A 255 -17.45 -29.61 4.88
N ILE A 256 -16.69 -29.12 5.86
CA ILE A 256 -15.90 -27.88 5.79
C ILE A 256 -14.58 -28.08 6.55
N VAL A 257 -13.48 -27.58 5.98
CA VAL A 257 -12.34 -27.07 6.76
C VAL A 257 -12.26 -25.57 6.52
N ALA A 258 -12.07 -24.80 7.58
CA ALA A 258 -12.07 -23.36 7.60
C ALA A 258 -10.82 -22.84 8.29
N PHE A 259 -10.31 -21.70 7.84
CA PHE A 259 -9.22 -20.96 8.46
C PHE A 259 -9.72 -19.59 8.91
N ASP A 260 -9.69 -19.37 10.22
CA ASP A 260 -9.71 -18.05 10.83
C ASP A 260 -8.25 -17.65 11.06
N ALA A 261 -7.57 -17.38 9.94
CA ALA A 261 -6.13 -17.23 9.85
C ALA A 261 -5.71 -16.48 8.57
N CYS A 262 -4.63 -15.71 8.66
CA CYS A 262 -4.05 -14.93 7.57
C CYS A 262 -3.57 -15.82 6.40
N LEU A 263 -3.72 -15.33 5.16
CA LEU A 263 -3.09 -15.87 3.93
C LEU A 263 -3.42 -17.33 3.54
N MET A 264 -4.29 -18.04 4.28
CA MET A 264 -4.55 -19.47 4.04
C MET A 264 -5.36 -19.78 2.76
N GLY A 265 -5.83 -18.75 2.05
CA GLY A 265 -6.51 -18.83 0.74
C GLY A 265 -5.58 -19.13 -0.45
N GLN A 266 -4.40 -19.70 -0.21
CA GLN A 266 -3.43 -20.07 -1.23
C GLN A 266 -3.69 -21.46 -1.83
N LEU A 267 -3.43 -21.62 -3.14
CA LEU A 267 -3.68 -22.87 -3.87
C LEU A 267 -2.97 -24.11 -3.29
N ASP A 268 -1.77 -23.95 -2.73
CA ASP A 268 -1.03 -25.05 -2.08
C ASP A 268 -1.73 -25.55 -0.80
N VAL A 269 -2.27 -24.64 0.03
CA VAL A 269 -3.08 -24.99 1.21
C VAL A 269 -4.34 -25.75 0.78
N LEU A 270 -5.02 -25.28 -0.27
CA LEU A 270 -6.22 -25.91 -0.83
C LEU A 270 -5.92 -27.31 -1.41
N HIS A 271 -4.69 -27.56 -1.88
CA HIS A 271 -4.26 -28.88 -2.34
C HIS A 271 -4.18 -29.89 -1.18
N VAL A 272 -3.61 -29.48 -0.03
CA VAL A 272 -3.49 -30.28 1.19
C VAL A 272 -4.85 -30.66 1.77
N LEU A 273 -5.81 -29.73 1.80
CA LEU A 273 -7.15 -30.02 2.33
C LEU A 273 -7.99 -30.97 1.45
N ARG A 274 -7.69 -31.05 0.15
CA ARG A 274 -8.51 -31.74 -0.86
C ARG A 274 -8.87 -33.21 -0.55
N PRO A 275 -8.04 -34.05 0.08
CA PRO A 275 -8.42 -35.42 0.43
C PRO A 275 -9.36 -35.52 1.65
N TYR A 276 -9.44 -34.46 2.47
CA TYR A 276 -10.00 -34.49 3.83
C TYR A 276 -11.19 -33.56 4.04
N ALA A 277 -11.59 -32.76 3.04
CA ALA A 277 -12.74 -31.86 3.11
C ALA A 277 -13.47 -31.74 1.77
N GLN A 278 -14.76 -31.40 1.82
CA GLN A 278 -15.57 -31.08 0.65
C GLN A 278 -15.46 -29.61 0.25
N VAL A 279 -15.31 -28.71 1.23
CA VAL A 279 -15.19 -27.26 1.05
C VAL A 279 -14.07 -26.73 1.93
N ALA A 280 -13.26 -25.81 1.40
CA ALA A 280 -12.36 -24.98 2.18
C ALA A 280 -12.96 -23.57 2.36
N VAL A 281 -12.71 -22.90 3.48
CA VAL A 281 -13.01 -21.46 3.67
C VAL A 281 -11.77 -20.74 4.21
N ALA A 282 -11.29 -19.69 3.54
CA ALA A 282 -10.08 -18.97 3.94
C ALA A 282 -10.00 -17.55 3.37
N SER A 283 -9.11 -16.72 3.91
CA SER A 283 -8.73 -15.40 3.36
C SER A 283 -7.48 -15.52 2.50
N ALA A 284 -7.46 -14.84 1.35
CA ALA A 284 -6.23 -14.65 0.56
C ALA A 284 -5.32 -13.57 1.16
N GLU A 285 -5.92 -12.63 1.90
CA GLU A 285 -5.32 -11.53 2.65
C GLU A 285 -5.12 -11.89 4.14
N LEU A 286 -4.48 -11.00 4.90
CA LEU A 286 -4.52 -11.01 6.36
C LEU A 286 -5.96 -10.97 6.88
N THR A 287 -6.22 -11.65 8.00
CA THR A 287 -7.50 -11.61 8.72
C THR A 287 -7.40 -10.61 9.87
N PRO A 288 -8.38 -9.70 10.06
CA PRO A 288 -8.36 -8.76 11.18
C PRO A 288 -8.33 -9.46 12.55
N GLY A 289 -7.78 -8.80 13.57
CA GLY A 289 -7.48 -9.42 14.87
C GLY A 289 -8.69 -9.83 15.72
N LEU A 290 -9.91 -9.49 15.31
CA LEU A 290 -11.17 -9.97 15.89
C LEU A 290 -11.79 -11.14 15.11
N GLY A 291 -11.01 -11.79 14.23
CA GLY A 291 -11.37 -13.05 13.57
C GLY A 291 -12.72 -13.02 12.86
N TRP A 292 -13.50 -14.08 13.05
CA TRP A 292 -14.86 -14.22 12.54
C TRP A 292 -15.91 -13.88 13.59
N ASN A 293 -17.07 -13.31 13.19
CA ASN A 293 -18.19 -13.15 14.10
C ASN A 293 -18.93 -14.50 14.32
N TYR A 294 -18.46 -15.26 15.31
CA TYR A 294 -18.97 -16.57 15.70
C TYR A 294 -20.43 -16.52 16.16
N GLU A 295 -20.87 -15.44 16.83
CA GLU A 295 -22.25 -15.34 17.30
C GLU A 295 -23.24 -15.37 16.12
N SER A 296 -23.03 -14.52 15.10
CA SER A 296 -23.86 -14.46 13.90
C SER A 296 -23.87 -15.79 13.13
N LEU A 297 -22.67 -16.37 12.92
CA LEU A 297 -22.51 -17.63 12.20
C LEU A 297 -23.28 -18.78 12.87
N LEU A 298 -23.14 -18.94 14.19
CA LEU A 298 -23.81 -19.99 14.95
C LEU A 298 -25.33 -19.75 15.00
N ARG A 299 -25.81 -18.51 15.19
CA ARG A 299 -27.25 -18.20 15.14
C ARG A 299 -27.85 -18.48 13.76
N ALA A 300 -27.14 -18.19 12.67
CA ALA A 300 -27.57 -18.50 11.31
C ALA A 300 -27.67 -20.03 11.06
N LEU A 301 -26.72 -20.80 11.60
CA LEU A 301 -26.76 -22.25 11.57
C LEU A 301 -27.93 -22.82 12.40
N TYR A 302 -28.20 -22.31 13.60
CA TYR A 302 -29.29 -22.79 14.47
C TYR A 302 -30.69 -22.51 13.89
N ALA A 303 -30.83 -21.48 13.05
CA ALA A 303 -32.06 -21.22 12.32
C ALA A 303 -32.36 -22.30 11.24
N ARG A 304 -31.33 -22.99 10.73
CA ARG A 304 -31.43 -23.97 9.62
C ARG A 304 -30.40 -25.11 9.77
N PRO A 305 -30.42 -25.90 10.86
CA PRO A 305 -29.33 -26.83 11.19
C PRO A 305 -29.12 -27.96 10.16
N GLN A 306 -30.13 -28.26 9.34
CA GLN A 306 -30.05 -29.25 8.25
C GLN A 306 -29.39 -28.73 6.96
N MET A 307 -28.85 -27.51 6.95
CA MET A 307 -28.05 -27.01 5.82
C MET A 307 -26.82 -27.90 5.55
N ASP A 308 -26.33 -27.90 4.32
CA ASP A 308 -25.10 -28.60 3.94
C ASP A 308 -23.86 -27.70 4.06
N GLY A 309 -22.67 -28.30 3.97
CA GLY A 309 -21.41 -27.57 4.09
C GLY A 309 -21.22 -26.47 3.05
N ARG A 310 -21.75 -26.63 1.83
CA ARG A 310 -21.70 -25.57 0.80
C ARG A 310 -22.54 -24.37 1.21
N THR A 311 -23.74 -24.61 1.74
CA THR A 311 -24.64 -23.56 2.25
C THR A 311 -24.09 -22.88 3.50
N LEU A 312 -23.44 -23.61 4.41
CA LEU A 312 -22.82 -23.05 5.61
C LEU A 312 -21.54 -22.26 5.28
N ALA A 313 -20.67 -22.77 4.41
CA ALA A 313 -19.47 -22.08 3.95
C ALA A 313 -19.78 -20.75 3.24
N GLY A 314 -20.86 -20.70 2.46
CA GLY A 314 -21.35 -19.43 1.91
C GLY A 314 -21.72 -18.42 3.00
N GLN A 315 -22.37 -18.85 4.08
CA GLN A 315 -22.71 -17.98 5.22
C GLN A 315 -21.50 -17.53 6.05
N MET A 316 -20.41 -18.31 6.09
CA MET A 316 -19.15 -17.88 6.71
C MET A 316 -18.59 -16.66 5.97
N VAL A 317 -18.50 -16.75 4.63
CA VAL A 317 -18.10 -15.63 3.75
C VAL A 317 -19.05 -14.45 3.88
N ASP A 318 -20.36 -14.67 3.73
CA ASP A 318 -21.37 -13.60 3.78
C ASP A 318 -21.33 -12.85 5.13
N SER A 319 -21.18 -13.56 6.25
CA SER A 319 -21.17 -12.97 7.60
C SER A 319 -19.88 -12.17 7.87
N PHE A 320 -18.71 -12.74 7.55
CA PHE A 320 -17.41 -12.07 7.71
C PHE A 320 -17.34 -10.79 6.87
N ILE A 321 -17.65 -10.87 5.57
CA ILE A 321 -17.55 -9.72 4.67
C ILE A 321 -18.60 -8.65 5.02
N SER A 322 -19.82 -9.04 5.40
CA SER A 322 -20.84 -8.07 5.84
C SER A 322 -20.46 -7.39 7.16
N HIS A 323 -19.81 -8.09 8.09
CA HIS A 323 -19.32 -7.49 9.32
C HIS A 323 -18.26 -6.42 9.01
N TYR A 324 -17.18 -6.80 8.33
CA TYR A 324 -16.06 -5.89 8.13
C TYR A 324 -16.41 -4.70 7.22
N THR A 325 -17.00 -4.94 6.05
CA THR A 325 -17.31 -3.85 5.09
C THR A 325 -18.45 -2.92 5.55
N ALA A 326 -19.51 -3.46 6.18
CA ALA A 326 -20.70 -2.66 6.50
C ALA A 326 -20.83 -2.22 7.96
N VAL A 327 -20.14 -2.89 8.90
CA VAL A 327 -20.16 -2.54 10.34
C VAL A 327 -18.85 -1.92 10.80
N ALA A 328 -17.71 -2.61 10.59
CA ALA A 328 -16.40 -2.08 10.95
C ALA A 328 -15.90 -0.98 10.00
N ARG A 329 -16.39 -0.97 8.75
CA ARG A 329 -15.91 -0.14 7.63
C ARG A 329 -14.46 -0.40 7.24
N GLU A 330 -14.07 -1.66 7.29
CA GLU A 330 -12.81 -2.14 6.74
C GLU A 330 -13.02 -2.57 5.28
N ASP A 331 -12.19 -2.02 4.39
CA ASP A 331 -12.18 -2.30 2.96
C ASP A 331 -11.00 -3.20 2.52
N PHE A 332 -10.05 -3.44 3.42
CA PHE A 332 -8.88 -4.31 3.20
C PHE A 332 -9.10 -5.70 3.83
N VAL A 333 -10.11 -6.42 3.31
CA VAL A 333 -10.46 -7.81 3.72
C VAL A 333 -10.86 -8.68 2.53
N THR A 334 -10.64 -9.99 2.64
CA THR A 334 -11.12 -11.02 1.70
C THR A 334 -11.63 -12.26 2.44
N LEU A 335 -12.57 -13.01 1.85
CA LEU A 335 -12.83 -14.41 2.25
C LEU A 335 -13.45 -15.17 1.08
N ALA A 336 -13.08 -16.44 0.91
CA ALA A 336 -13.60 -17.31 -0.13
C ALA A 336 -13.94 -18.71 0.39
N ALA A 337 -15.00 -19.30 -0.16
CA ALA A 337 -15.41 -20.68 0.04
C ALA A 337 -15.17 -21.46 -1.26
N VAL A 338 -14.34 -22.51 -1.22
CA VAL A 338 -13.82 -23.22 -2.40
C VAL A 338 -14.26 -24.68 -2.44
N ASP A 339 -14.85 -25.13 -3.56
CA ASP A 339 -15.20 -26.51 -3.84
C ASP A 339 -13.96 -27.35 -4.12
N LEU A 340 -13.53 -28.13 -3.14
CA LEU A 340 -12.33 -28.98 -3.23
C LEU A 340 -12.49 -30.11 -4.27
N ALA A 341 -13.70 -30.40 -4.76
CA ALA A 341 -13.89 -31.30 -5.90
C ALA A 341 -13.38 -30.72 -7.24
N GLN A 342 -13.23 -29.39 -7.35
CA GLN A 342 -12.75 -28.71 -8.57
C GLN A 342 -11.23 -28.51 -8.60
N LEU A 343 -10.58 -28.58 -7.44
CA LEU A 343 -9.12 -28.41 -7.29
C LEU A 343 -8.27 -29.26 -8.27
N PRO A 344 -8.62 -30.52 -8.63
CA PRO A 344 -7.89 -31.27 -9.65
C PRO A 344 -7.92 -30.62 -11.05
N ALA A 345 -9.02 -29.94 -11.40
CA ALA A 345 -9.13 -29.22 -12.67
C ALA A 345 -8.40 -27.87 -12.61
N LEU A 346 -8.47 -27.15 -11.49
CA LEU A 346 -7.71 -25.91 -11.27
C LEU A 346 -6.19 -26.16 -11.29
N THR A 347 -5.71 -27.13 -10.51
CA THR A 347 -4.30 -27.56 -10.50
C THR A 347 -3.81 -27.89 -11.92
N TYR A 348 -4.61 -28.62 -12.70
CA TYR A 348 -4.27 -28.94 -14.08
C TYR A 348 -4.12 -27.69 -14.97
N GLN A 349 -5.00 -26.69 -14.87
CA GLN A 349 -4.89 -25.48 -15.69
C GLN A 349 -3.70 -24.61 -15.26
N VAL A 350 -3.41 -24.50 -13.95
CA VAL A 350 -2.26 -23.75 -13.43
C VAL A 350 -0.95 -24.39 -13.90
N GLU A 351 -0.85 -25.72 -13.82
CA GLU A 351 0.31 -26.48 -14.31
C GLU A 351 0.49 -26.35 -15.84
N GLN A 352 -0.60 -26.27 -16.62
CA GLN A 352 -0.53 -26.02 -18.07
C GLN A 352 -0.15 -24.56 -18.39
N LEU A 353 -0.58 -23.58 -17.60
CA LEU A 353 -0.14 -22.19 -17.72
C LEU A 353 1.36 -22.08 -17.43
N ALA A 354 1.82 -22.66 -16.32
CA ALA A 354 3.25 -22.73 -16.00
C ALA A 354 4.07 -23.42 -17.10
N ALA A 355 3.60 -24.55 -17.61
CA ALA A 355 4.24 -25.28 -18.70
C ALA A 355 4.18 -24.55 -20.06
N ALA A 356 3.36 -23.51 -20.22
CA ALA A 356 3.39 -22.60 -21.37
C ALA A 356 4.39 -21.44 -21.12
N LEU A 357 4.31 -20.78 -19.96
CA LEU A 357 5.20 -19.69 -19.56
C LEU A 357 6.69 -20.11 -19.56
N ALA A 358 6.98 -21.37 -19.20
CA ALA A 358 8.34 -21.91 -19.14
C ALA A 358 8.95 -22.29 -20.51
N GLN A 359 8.24 -22.18 -21.64
CA GLN A 359 8.78 -22.62 -22.96
C GLN A 359 9.75 -21.61 -23.56
N GLU A 360 9.35 -20.34 -23.61
CA GLU A 360 10.19 -19.22 -24.08
C GLU A 360 10.16 -18.08 -23.04
N PRO A 361 10.70 -18.28 -21.83
CA PRO A 361 10.52 -17.37 -20.68
C PRO A 361 10.96 -15.93 -20.98
N ALA A 362 12.01 -15.73 -21.78
CA ALA A 362 12.47 -14.40 -22.20
C ALA A 362 11.56 -13.72 -23.25
N PHE A 363 10.73 -14.47 -23.98
CA PHE A 363 9.76 -13.92 -24.93
C PHE A 363 8.47 -13.45 -24.25
N VAL A 364 8.08 -14.12 -23.15
CA VAL A 364 6.90 -13.76 -22.35
C VAL A 364 7.21 -12.98 -21.07
N ALA A 365 8.49 -12.73 -20.75
CA ALA A 365 8.95 -12.06 -19.52
C ALA A 365 8.21 -10.75 -19.22
N SER A 366 8.09 -9.87 -20.21
CA SER A 366 7.38 -8.59 -20.13
C SER A 366 5.93 -8.77 -19.65
N ALA A 367 5.16 -9.63 -20.34
CA ALA A 367 3.77 -9.89 -19.96
C ALA A 367 3.61 -10.63 -18.62
N ILE A 368 4.62 -11.39 -18.17
CA ILE A 368 4.66 -11.95 -16.81
C ILE A 368 4.87 -10.83 -15.78
N GLY A 369 5.76 -9.87 -16.07
CA GLY A 369 6.00 -8.68 -15.26
C GLY A 369 4.75 -7.79 -15.13
N ASP A 370 4.15 -7.42 -16.26
CA ASP A 370 2.87 -6.69 -16.34
C ASP A 370 1.81 -7.35 -15.43
N ALA A 371 1.63 -8.67 -15.61
CA ALA A 371 0.62 -9.43 -14.90
C ALA A 371 0.95 -9.60 -13.42
N ARG A 372 2.23 -9.75 -13.05
CA ARG A 372 2.65 -9.84 -11.65
C ARG A 372 2.47 -8.52 -10.91
N SER A 373 2.76 -7.39 -11.56
CA SER A 373 2.73 -6.06 -10.95
C SER A 373 1.31 -5.50 -10.89
N GLY A 374 0.50 -5.72 -11.94
CA GLY A 374 -0.90 -5.32 -11.98
C GLY A 374 -1.85 -6.23 -11.18
N ALA A 375 -1.43 -7.46 -10.83
CA ALA A 375 -2.25 -8.36 -10.02
C ALA A 375 -2.41 -7.89 -8.57
N GLU A 376 -3.54 -8.27 -7.95
CA GLU A 376 -3.74 -8.01 -6.52
C GLU A 376 -2.68 -8.79 -5.74
N THR A 377 -1.94 -8.09 -4.88
CA THR A 377 -0.91 -8.65 -4.01
C THR A 377 -1.32 -8.38 -2.57
N PHE A 378 -1.27 -9.40 -1.73
CA PHE A 378 -1.80 -9.36 -0.36
C PHE A 378 -0.71 -9.06 0.69
N ALA A 379 -1.10 -8.80 1.94
CA ALA A 379 -0.22 -8.44 3.07
C ALA A 379 0.61 -7.15 2.88
N ARG A 380 0.15 -6.22 2.03
CA ARG A 380 0.89 -4.98 1.68
C ARG A 380 1.07 -3.96 2.82
N VAL A 381 0.50 -4.20 4.00
CA VAL A 381 0.81 -3.44 5.24
C VAL A 381 2.23 -3.69 5.78
N TYR A 382 2.97 -4.62 5.17
CA TYR A 382 4.40 -4.85 5.39
C TYR A 382 5.21 -4.52 4.12
N PRO A 383 5.50 -3.24 3.84
CA PRO A 383 6.14 -2.83 2.57
C PRO A 383 7.53 -3.46 2.34
N ASP A 384 8.26 -3.78 3.41
CA ASP A 384 9.56 -4.47 3.39
C ASP A 384 9.46 -6.01 3.33
N GLN A 385 8.27 -6.59 3.58
CA GLN A 385 8.08 -8.05 3.65
C GLN A 385 7.03 -8.59 2.65
N VAL A 386 6.36 -7.75 1.87
CA VAL A 386 5.33 -8.13 0.89
C VAL A 386 5.78 -9.24 -0.08
N ASP A 387 7.06 -9.26 -0.49
CA ASP A 387 7.62 -10.30 -1.35
C ASP A 387 8.08 -11.57 -0.62
N HIS A 388 8.16 -11.57 0.72
CA HIS A 388 8.34 -12.80 1.49
C HIS A 388 7.01 -13.57 1.55
N PHE A 389 5.90 -12.87 1.80
CA PHE A 389 4.55 -13.44 1.75
C PHE A 389 4.15 -13.83 0.32
N ALA A 390 4.42 -12.92 -0.65
CA ALA A 390 4.31 -13.15 -2.09
C ALA A 390 2.97 -13.75 -2.56
N ALA A 391 1.88 -13.50 -1.83
CA ALA A 391 0.56 -13.98 -2.15
C ALA A 391 -0.07 -13.08 -3.23
N VAL A 392 -0.33 -13.66 -4.41
CA VAL A 392 -0.87 -12.95 -5.60
C VAL A 392 -2.17 -13.57 -6.03
N ASP A 393 -3.18 -12.77 -6.39
CA ASP A 393 -4.45 -13.30 -6.89
C ASP A 393 -4.27 -14.02 -8.23
N LEU A 394 -4.53 -15.33 -8.21
CA LEU A 394 -4.29 -16.24 -9.33
C LEU A 394 -5.19 -15.94 -10.54
N HIS A 395 -6.41 -15.45 -10.31
CA HIS A 395 -7.31 -15.08 -11.40
C HIS A 395 -6.94 -13.72 -11.98
N HIS A 396 -6.60 -12.72 -11.16
CA HIS A 396 -6.25 -11.40 -11.68
C HIS A 396 -4.95 -11.47 -12.50
N PHE A 397 -3.94 -12.20 -12.00
CA PHE A 397 -2.72 -12.53 -12.75
C PHE A 397 -3.02 -13.19 -14.10
N ALA A 398 -3.88 -14.22 -14.12
CA ALA A 398 -4.28 -14.89 -15.35
C ALA A 398 -5.08 -13.97 -16.31
N ALA A 399 -5.92 -13.08 -15.79
CA ALA A 399 -6.71 -12.13 -16.58
C ALA A 399 -5.85 -11.08 -17.29
N ILE A 400 -4.76 -10.63 -16.66
CA ILE A 400 -3.78 -9.74 -17.29
C ILE A 400 -2.96 -10.52 -18.32
N LEU A 401 -2.46 -11.73 -18.00
CA LEU A 401 -1.74 -12.58 -18.95
C LEU A 401 -2.55 -12.92 -20.21
N ALA A 402 -3.86 -13.18 -20.06
CA ALA A 402 -4.77 -13.44 -21.16
C ALA A 402 -4.86 -12.27 -22.16
N GLN A 403 -4.55 -11.05 -21.72
CA GLN A 403 -4.65 -9.82 -22.51
C GLN A 403 -3.29 -9.26 -22.95
N ARG A 404 -2.24 -9.38 -22.12
CA ARG A 404 -0.88 -8.86 -22.39
C ARG A 404 0.03 -9.85 -23.12
N SER A 405 -0.10 -11.16 -22.88
CA SER A 405 0.89 -12.12 -23.38
C SER A 405 0.93 -12.18 -24.91
N PRO A 406 2.11 -12.11 -25.57
CA PRO A 406 2.23 -12.24 -27.01
C PRO A 406 1.93 -13.67 -27.51
N ASP A 407 2.14 -14.69 -26.67
CA ASP A 407 1.90 -16.09 -27.03
C ASP A 407 0.41 -16.49 -26.87
N ALA A 408 -0.16 -17.04 -27.93
CA ALA A 408 -1.52 -17.58 -27.94
C ALA A 408 -1.69 -18.79 -27.01
N ALA A 409 -0.66 -19.62 -26.82
CA ALA A 409 -0.71 -20.76 -25.92
C ALA A 409 -0.82 -20.32 -24.45
N VAL A 410 -0.05 -19.29 -24.07
CA VAL A 410 -0.13 -18.66 -22.75
C VAL A 410 -1.50 -18.02 -22.53
N ARG A 411 -2.01 -17.23 -23.50
CA ARG A 411 -3.35 -16.60 -23.38
C ARG A 411 -4.44 -17.65 -23.13
N THR A 412 -4.49 -18.72 -23.93
CA THR A 412 -5.48 -19.79 -23.76
C THR A 412 -5.30 -20.63 -22.48
N ALA A 413 -4.08 -20.78 -21.98
CA ALA A 413 -3.86 -21.42 -20.68
C ALA A 413 -4.34 -20.51 -19.52
N ALA A 414 -4.14 -19.20 -19.63
CA ALA A 414 -4.62 -18.22 -18.65
C ALA A 414 -6.17 -18.13 -18.63
N GLU A 415 -6.83 -18.09 -19.80
CA GLU A 415 -8.29 -18.25 -19.94
C GLU A 415 -8.78 -19.54 -19.24
N GLY A 416 -8.00 -20.63 -19.33
CA GLY A 416 -8.25 -21.88 -18.63
C GLY A 416 -8.17 -21.77 -17.11
N VAL A 417 -7.17 -21.05 -16.58
CA VAL A 417 -7.03 -20.77 -15.13
C VAL A 417 -8.17 -19.91 -14.62
N MET A 418 -8.49 -18.78 -15.28
CA MET A 418 -9.62 -17.91 -14.93
C MET A 418 -10.92 -18.71 -14.84
N THR A 419 -11.18 -19.55 -15.85
CA THR A 419 -12.34 -20.44 -15.90
C THR A 419 -12.33 -21.46 -14.76
N ALA A 420 -11.17 -22.02 -14.40
CA ALA A 420 -11.09 -23.04 -13.35
C ALA A 420 -11.22 -22.44 -11.93
N VAL A 421 -10.67 -21.25 -11.67
CA VAL A 421 -10.91 -20.51 -10.41
C VAL A 421 -12.40 -20.19 -10.29
N SER A 422 -13.00 -19.62 -11.34
CA SER A 422 -14.44 -19.28 -11.37
C SER A 422 -15.35 -20.49 -11.11
N ASN A 423 -14.96 -21.70 -11.53
CA ASN A 423 -15.71 -22.93 -11.24
C ASN A 423 -15.46 -23.48 -9.83
N ALA A 424 -14.31 -23.18 -9.21
CA ALA A 424 -13.95 -23.65 -7.88
C ALA A 424 -14.58 -22.80 -6.75
N ILE A 425 -14.83 -21.51 -6.98
CA ILE A 425 -15.48 -20.63 -6.00
C ILE A 425 -16.97 -21.01 -5.83
N LEU A 426 -17.39 -21.22 -4.57
CA LEU A 426 -18.79 -21.39 -4.16
C LEU A 426 -19.41 -20.07 -3.66
N SER A 427 -18.64 -19.30 -2.90
CA SER A 427 -18.91 -17.92 -2.53
C SER A 427 -17.58 -17.19 -2.32
N GLN A 428 -17.57 -15.89 -2.55
CA GLN A 428 -16.43 -15.02 -2.23
C GLN A 428 -16.93 -13.63 -1.87
N GLY A 429 -16.12 -12.89 -1.11
CA GLY A 429 -16.31 -11.46 -0.91
C GLY A 429 -15.01 -10.76 -0.57
N ARG A 430 -15.04 -9.44 -0.69
CA ARG A 430 -13.92 -8.52 -0.54
C ARG A 430 -14.43 -7.14 -0.15
N GLY A 431 -13.60 -6.35 0.52
CA GLY A 431 -13.79 -4.90 0.60
C GLY A 431 -13.29 -4.17 -0.65
N ALA A 432 -13.46 -2.85 -0.70
CA ALA A 432 -13.09 -2.03 -1.86
C ALA A 432 -11.58 -1.95 -2.11
N GLY A 433 -10.75 -2.20 -1.10
CA GLY A 433 -9.28 -2.17 -1.21
C GLY A 433 -8.71 -3.27 -2.12
N PHE A 434 -9.40 -4.41 -2.23
CA PHE A 434 -9.00 -5.56 -3.04
C PHE A 434 -9.99 -5.85 -4.18
N LYS A 435 -10.51 -4.79 -4.80
CA LYS A 435 -11.59 -4.79 -5.81
C LYS A 435 -11.49 -5.90 -6.89
N ASN A 436 -10.27 -6.25 -7.33
CA ASN A 436 -10.02 -7.20 -8.41
C ASN A 436 -9.78 -8.66 -7.94
N SER A 437 -9.63 -8.89 -6.63
CA SER A 437 -9.39 -10.23 -6.05
C SER A 437 -10.51 -11.21 -6.42
N GLN A 438 -10.20 -12.48 -6.66
CA GLN A 438 -11.17 -13.56 -6.88
C GLN A 438 -11.04 -14.70 -5.86
N GLY A 439 -10.30 -14.48 -4.77
CA GLY A 439 -10.35 -15.33 -3.58
C GLY A 439 -9.48 -16.59 -3.59
N ILE A 440 -8.59 -16.77 -4.56
CA ILE A 440 -7.54 -17.80 -4.52
C ILE A 440 -6.19 -17.14 -4.86
N ALA A 441 -5.27 -17.19 -3.91
CA ALA A 441 -3.89 -16.72 -4.09
C ALA A 441 -2.96 -17.85 -4.58
N VAL A 442 -1.82 -17.45 -5.14
CA VAL A 442 -0.67 -18.31 -5.43
C VAL A 442 0.62 -17.61 -4.95
N TYR A 443 1.63 -18.38 -4.56
CA TYR A 443 2.95 -17.84 -4.24
C TYR A 443 3.67 -17.42 -5.53
N PHE A 444 3.98 -16.14 -5.65
CA PHE A 444 4.82 -15.56 -6.71
C PHE A 444 5.57 -14.32 -6.17
N PRO A 445 6.81 -14.48 -5.67
CA PRO A 445 7.65 -13.35 -5.26
C PRO A 445 8.04 -12.51 -6.48
N ARG A 446 8.11 -11.18 -6.37
CA ARG A 446 8.48 -10.35 -7.53
C ARG A 446 9.92 -10.56 -7.94
N ARG A 447 10.86 -10.62 -6.99
CA ARG A 447 12.31 -10.56 -7.26
C ARG A 447 13.02 -11.87 -6.95
N ALA A 448 14.14 -12.13 -7.64
CA ALA A 448 14.97 -13.33 -7.49
C ALA A 448 15.43 -13.61 -6.04
N GLU A 449 15.68 -12.57 -5.25
CA GLU A 449 16.15 -12.67 -3.86
C GLU A 449 15.11 -13.15 -2.84
N PHE A 450 13.81 -13.11 -3.18
CA PHE A 450 12.72 -13.55 -2.30
C PHE A 450 12.09 -14.90 -2.70
N TYR A 451 12.66 -15.57 -3.71
CA TYR A 451 12.27 -16.95 -4.03
C TYR A 451 12.86 -17.92 -2.99
N ASP A 452 12.00 -18.50 -2.17
CA ASP A 452 12.38 -19.49 -1.16
C ASP A 452 12.50 -20.89 -1.82
N GLU A 453 13.70 -21.48 -1.79
CA GLU A 453 13.96 -22.83 -2.29
C GLU A 453 13.12 -23.90 -1.58
N MET A 454 12.64 -23.65 -0.35
CA MET A 454 11.77 -24.56 0.39
C MET A 454 10.39 -24.74 -0.26
N TYR A 455 9.88 -23.73 -0.99
CA TYR A 455 8.59 -23.83 -1.69
C TYR A 455 8.55 -25.04 -2.63
N GLY A 456 9.64 -25.28 -3.36
CA GLY A 456 9.79 -26.42 -4.27
C GLY A 456 9.81 -27.80 -3.60
N GLY A 457 9.95 -27.87 -2.27
CA GLY A 457 9.83 -29.08 -1.47
C GLY A 457 8.42 -29.33 -0.90
N VAL A 458 7.57 -28.30 -0.86
CA VAL A 458 6.24 -28.32 -0.21
C VAL A 458 5.10 -28.25 -1.24
N THR A 459 5.29 -27.55 -2.35
CA THR A 459 4.23 -27.23 -3.32
C THR A 459 3.62 -28.43 -4.04
N GLY A 460 2.31 -28.35 -4.27
CA GLY A 460 1.57 -29.25 -5.17
C GLY A 460 1.71 -28.93 -6.66
N LEU A 461 2.52 -27.91 -7.02
CA LEU A 461 2.57 -27.27 -8.34
C LEU A 461 4.00 -27.33 -8.94
N PRO A 462 4.49 -28.52 -9.35
CA PRO A 462 5.88 -28.69 -9.78
C PRO A 462 6.23 -27.94 -11.07
N ASN A 463 5.29 -27.74 -12.01
CA ASN A 463 5.55 -26.90 -13.17
C ASN A 463 5.48 -25.42 -12.79
N TRP A 464 4.60 -24.98 -11.89
CA TRP A 464 4.59 -23.60 -11.37
C TRP A 464 5.93 -23.24 -10.72
N ASN A 465 6.46 -24.10 -9.86
CA ASN A 465 7.77 -23.91 -9.25
C ASN A 465 8.91 -23.84 -10.28
N ALA A 466 8.87 -24.70 -11.31
CA ALA A 466 9.84 -24.63 -12.41
C ALA A 466 9.69 -23.36 -13.27
N PHE A 467 8.46 -22.84 -13.42
CA PHE A 467 8.18 -21.56 -14.05
C PHE A 467 8.78 -20.40 -13.24
N LEU A 468 8.57 -20.34 -11.92
CA LEU A 468 9.17 -19.32 -11.05
C LEU A 468 10.69 -19.30 -11.21
N GLN A 469 11.36 -20.45 -11.03
CA GLN A 469 12.81 -20.56 -11.22
C GLN A 469 13.26 -20.09 -12.62
N SER A 470 12.51 -20.44 -13.68
CA SER A 470 12.81 -20.06 -15.06
C SER A 470 12.60 -18.56 -15.33
N TYR A 471 11.52 -17.96 -14.82
CA TYR A 471 11.24 -16.53 -14.96
C TYR A 471 12.32 -15.70 -14.25
N HIS A 472 12.72 -16.07 -13.03
CA HIS A 472 13.70 -15.30 -12.26
C HIS A 472 15.13 -15.48 -12.83
N GLN A 473 15.48 -16.67 -13.34
CA GLN A 473 16.82 -16.93 -13.91
C GLN A 473 16.99 -16.50 -15.38
N VAL A 474 15.92 -16.42 -16.17
CA VAL A 474 15.99 -16.23 -17.64
C VAL A 474 15.07 -15.11 -18.14
N GLY A 475 13.89 -14.93 -17.55
CA GLY A 475 12.96 -13.85 -17.92
C GLY A 475 13.47 -12.49 -17.45
N GLN A 476 13.65 -12.33 -16.14
CA GLN A 476 14.20 -11.12 -15.51
C GLN A 476 15.61 -10.79 -16.01
N ALA A 477 16.47 -11.80 -16.16
CA ALA A 477 17.83 -11.63 -16.68
C ALA A 477 17.91 -11.23 -18.18
N ALA A 478 16.78 -11.16 -18.89
CA ALA A 478 16.69 -10.61 -20.25
C ALA A 478 16.25 -9.14 -20.28
N LEU A 479 15.82 -8.57 -19.15
CA LEU A 479 15.50 -7.15 -19.03
C LEU A 479 16.76 -6.30 -18.99
N SER A 480 16.58 -4.99 -19.08
CA SER A 480 17.66 -4.01 -18.89
C SER A 480 17.26 -3.08 -17.76
N PRO A 481 18.23 -2.62 -16.94
CA PRO A 481 17.97 -1.61 -15.94
C PRO A 481 17.25 -0.38 -16.54
N PRO A 482 16.28 0.20 -15.82
CA PRO A 482 15.74 1.49 -16.20
C PRO A 482 16.86 2.54 -16.10
N THR A 483 16.59 3.71 -16.67
CA THR A 483 17.42 4.90 -16.51
C THR A 483 16.52 6.03 -16.04
N ILE A 484 17.04 6.85 -15.13
CA ILE A 484 16.35 8.04 -14.65
C ILE A 484 17.30 9.24 -14.74
N SER A 485 16.79 10.38 -15.18
CA SER A 485 17.56 11.62 -15.22
C SER A 485 16.76 12.80 -14.71
N LEU A 486 17.32 13.53 -13.74
CA LEU A 486 16.77 14.80 -13.24
C LEU A 486 17.41 15.94 -14.03
N HIS A 487 16.58 16.65 -14.78
CA HIS A 487 17.03 17.57 -15.84
C HIS A 487 17.15 19.01 -15.39
N ASN A 488 16.24 19.46 -14.54
CA ASN A 488 16.10 20.87 -14.19
C ASN A 488 15.55 21.03 -12.77
N LYS A 489 15.96 22.09 -12.09
CA LYS A 489 15.34 22.62 -10.87
C LYS A 489 15.36 24.14 -10.92
N LEU A 490 14.27 24.80 -10.53
CA LEU A 490 14.20 26.26 -10.56
C LEU A 490 15.14 26.90 -9.52
N ASN A 491 15.15 26.38 -8.30
CA ASN A 491 15.82 27.00 -7.16
C ASN A 491 16.71 26.01 -6.39
N ASP A 492 17.84 26.50 -5.87
CA ASP A 492 18.76 25.77 -4.97
C ASP A 492 18.32 25.82 -3.50
N VAL A 493 17.51 26.82 -3.15
CA VAL A 493 16.94 27.06 -1.82
C VAL A 493 15.43 27.08 -1.96
N VAL A 494 14.73 26.31 -1.13
CA VAL A 494 13.29 26.04 -1.24
C VAL A 494 12.62 26.04 0.15
N GLY A 495 11.30 26.00 0.18
CA GLY A 495 10.50 25.93 1.41
C GLY A 495 9.01 26.14 1.09
N VAL A 496 8.16 26.23 2.10
CA VAL A 496 6.69 26.40 1.90
C VAL A 496 6.30 27.69 1.17
N GLN A 497 7.22 28.65 1.00
CA GLN A 497 7.02 29.88 0.21
C GLN A 497 7.83 29.91 -1.10
N ASP A 498 8.58 28.85 -1.40
CA ASP A 498 9.36 28.67 -2.62
C ASP A 498 9.52 27.15 -2.90
N PRO A 499 8.47 26.47 -3.39
CA PRO A 499 8.45 25.00 -3.52
C PRO A 499 9.44 24.51 -4.58
N ALA A 500 9.95 23.29 -4.41
CA ALA A 500 10.91 22.73 -5.35
C ALA A 500 10.20 22.17 -6.58
N PHE A 501 10.36 22.82 -7.73
CA PHE A 501 10.01 22.26 -9.03
C PHE A 501 11.18 21.45 -9.59
N ILE A 502 10.95 20.18 -9.93
CA ILE A 502 11.93 19.27 -10.55
C ILE A 502 11.34 18.66 -11.82
N GLN A 503 12.09 18.70 -12.93
CA GLN A 503 11.81 17.89 -14.13
C GLN A 503 12.60 16.59 -14.11
N PHE A 504 11.94 15.48 -14.42
CA PHE A 504 12.54 14.15 -14.48
C PHE A 504 12.16 13.41 -15.77
N GLN A 505 13.06 12.53 -16.21
CA GLN A 505 12.82 11.58 -17.29
C GLN A 505 13.05 10.16 -16.76
N VAL A 506 12.12 9.25 -17.02
CA VAL A 506 12.28 7.80 -16.81
C VAL A 506 12.27 7.12 -18.16
N ALA A 507 13.34 6.40 -18.49
CA ALA A 507 13.46 5.65 -19.74
C ALA A 507 13.81 4.19 -19.43
N GLY A 508 12.95 3.27 -19.84
CA GLY A 508 13.07 1.86 -19.49
C GLY A 508 12.07 0.96 -20.20
N ARG A 509 12.06 -0.31 -19.80
CA ARG A 509 11.05 -1.29 -20.15
C ARG A 509 10.63 -2.04 -18.91
N ASP A 510 9.38 -2.48 -18.88
CA ASP A 510 8.82 -3.29 -17.80
C ASP A 510 9.07 -2.61 -16.42
N VAL A 511 8.85 -1.28 -16.36
CA VAL A 511 9.06 -0.45 -15.16
C VAL A 511 7.88 -0.65 -14.22
N GLU A 512 8.17 -1.18 -13.02
CA GLU A 512 7.14 -1.49 -12.04
C GLU A 512 6.66 -0.20 -11.33
N VAL A 513 7.61 0.63 -10.90
CA VAL A 513 7.33 1.81 -10.08
C VAL A 513 8.41 2.88 -10.24
N VAL A 514 7.98 4.13 -10.16
CA VAL A 514 8.83 5.31 -10.02
C VAL A 514 8.50 5.95 -8.68
N ARG A 515 9.50 6.43 -7.94
CA ARG A 515 9.37 6.83 -6.54
C ARG A 515 10.01 8.18 -6.26
N LEU A 516 9.35 9.01 -5.48
CA LEU A 516 9.95 10.15 -4.80
C LEU A 516 10.71 9.66 -3.56
N LEU A 517 11.92 10.18 -3.35
CA LEU A 517 12.76 9.91 -2.17
C LEU A 517 13.35 11.21 -1.63
N VAL A 518 12.83 11.76 -0.54
CA VAL A 518 13.43 12.93 0.12
C VAL A 518 14.24 12.52 1.33
N THR A 519 15.50 12.95 1.36
CA THR A 519 16.42 12.68 2.47
C THR A 519 16.94 13.96 3.11
N GLN A 520 16.95 14.02 4.44
CA GLN A 520 17.65 15.04 5.22
C GLN A 520 19.14 14.67 5.32
N ASN A 521 20.01 15.61 4.93
CA ASN A 521 21.46 15.38 4.88
C ASN A 521 22.10 15.72 6.24
N GLY A 522 22.37 14.69 7.03
CA GLY A 522 22.96 14.78 8.37
C GLY A 522 24.37 15.36 8.39
N ALA A 523 24.73 16.00 9.51
CA ALA A 523 26.06 16.60 9.72
C ALA A 523 27.19 15.56 9.88
N ASP A 524 26.84 14.28 10.05
CA ASP A 524 27.70 13.11 10.02
C ASP A 524 27.90 12.52 8.60
N GLY A 525 27.13 13.00 7.62
CA GLY A 525 27.13 12.52 6.23
C GLY A 525 26.08 11.45 5.91
N ARG A 526 25.19 11.10 6.86
CA ARG A 526 24.08 10.18 6.59
C ARG A 526 22.92 10.89 5.88
N ARG A 527 22.07 10.12 5.19
CA ARG A 527 20.84 10.60 4.54
C ARG A 527 19.62 9.97 5.23
N ARG A 528 18.98 10.69 6.16
CA ARG A 528 17.73 10.23 6.83
C ARG A 528 16.58 10.42 5.85
N LEU A 529 15.90 9.35 5.43
CA LEU A 529 14.68 9.42 4.63
C LEU A 529 13.58 10.10 5.47
N VAL A 530 12.97 11.14 4.94
CA VAL A 530 11.87 11.89 5.58
C VAL A 530 10.58 11.83 4.76
N GLU A 531 10.66 11.38 3.52
CA GLU A 531 9.52 11.23 2.62
C GLU A 531 9.83 10.15 1.59
N TYR A 532 8.80 9.36 1.28
CA TYR A 532 8.76 8.32 0.27
C TYR A 532 7.37 8.39 -0.35
N ASP A 533 7.26 8.35 -1.67
CA ASP A 533 5.98 8.13 -2.34
C ASP A 533 6.16 7.34 -3.64
N ASP A 534 5.19 6.49 -3.98
CA ASP A 534 5.15 5.75 -5.24
C ASP A 534 4.37 6.59 -6.27
N LEU A 535 5.07 7.20 -7.23
CA LEU A 535 4.43 8.03 -8.26
C LEU A 535 3.50 7.17 -9.14
N ILE A 536 2.23 7.56 -9.17
CA ILE A 536 1.15 6.84 -9.84
C ILE A 536 1.08 7.26 -11.33
N PRO A 537 1.39 6.38 -12.29
CA PRO A 537 1.26 6.67 -13.71
C PRO A 537 -0.21 6.65 -14.17
N GLU A 538 -0.48 7.13 -15.39
CA GLU A 538 -1.82 6.99 -15.99
C GLU A 538 -2.24 5.50 -16.07
N PRO A 539 -3.50 5.16 -15.72
CA PRO A 539 -3.98 3.78 -15.75
C PRO A 539 -4.05 3.27 -17.20
N THR A 540 -3.36 2.17 -17.47
CA THR A 540 -3.39 1.53 -18.79
C THR A 540 -4.61 0.61 -18.89
N TYR A 541 -5.47 0.89 -19.87
CA TYR A 541 -6.69 0.12 -20.13
C TYR A 541 -6.39 -1.13 -20.94
N LEU A 542 -6.95 -2.27 -20.51
CA LEU A 542 -6.88 -3.54 -21.21
C LEU A 542 -8.06 -3.70 -22.20
N PRO A 543 -7.96 -4.61 -23.20
CA PRO A 543 -9.00 -4.80 -24.23
C PRO A 543 -10.43 -5.11 -23.74
N ASP A 544 -10.61 -5.59 -22.51
CA ASP A 544 -11.92 -5.80 -21.88
C ASP A 544 -12.48 -4.56 -21.15
N GLY A 545 -11.69 -3.49 -21.03
CA GLY A 545 -12.03 -2.26 -20.31
C GLY A 545 -11.60 -2.24 -18.84
N SER A 546 -10.92 -3.28 -18.34
CA SER A 546 -10.23 -3.24 -17.04
C SER A 546 -8.98 -2.36 -17.10
N GLN A 547 -8.41 -2.04 -15.94
CA GLN A 547 -7.27 -1.13 -15.79
C GLN A 547 -6.14 -1.80 -15.00
N ILE A 548 -4.89 -1.57 -15.42
CA ILE A 548 -3.69 -1.80 -14.63
C ILE A 548 -2.92 -0.48 -14.47
N ILE A 549 -2.24 -0.32 -13.33
CA ILE A 549 -1.38 0.83 -13.05
C ILE A 549 0.04 0.37 -13.36
N GLU A 550 0.65 0.90 -14.42
CA GLU A 550 1.97 0.50 -14.91
C GLU A 550 2.72 1.69 -15.51
N TRP A 551 4.05 1.71 -15.41
CA TRP A 551 4.88 2.64 -16.17
C TRP A 551 5.20 2.02 -17.53
N GLN A 552 4.49 2.45 -18.57
CA GLN A 552 4.55 1.84 -19.91
C GLN A 552 5.99 1.81 -20.49
N ASP A 553 6.27 0.81 -21.33
CA ASP A 553 7.52 0.71 -22.10
C ASP A 553 7.82 2.01 -22.89
N GLY A 554 8.96 2.66 -22.63
CA GLY A 554 9.37 3.84 -23.39
C GLY A 554 10.20 4.87 -22.62
N VAL A 555 9.85 6.15 -22.84
CA VAL A 555 10.48 7.33 -22.23
C VAL A 555 9.39 8.26 -21.75
N HIS A 556 9.29 8.45 -20.44
CA HIS A 556 8.37 9.39 -19.78
C HIS A 556 9.14 10.64 -19.39
N ASP A 557 8.70 11.80 -19.86
CA ASP A 557 9.13 13.12 -19.35
C ASP A 557 8.01 13.68 -18.48
N ASP A 558 8.29 14.02 -17.22
CA ASP A 558 7.30 14.59 -16.31
C ASP A 558 7.98 15.56 -15.30
N PHE A 559 7.19 16.17 -14.42
CA PHE A 559 7.67 17.05 -13.38
C PHE A 559 6.99 16.79 -12.03
N PHE A 560 7.66 17.22 -10.96
CA PHE A 560 7.12 17.19 -9.61
C PHE A 560 7.28 18.57 -8.97
N ILE A 561 6.24 19.02 -8.25
CA ILE A 561 6.30 20.19 -7.37
C ILE A 561 6.29 19.65 -5.94
N TRP A 562 7.26 20.08 -5.16
CA TRP A 562 7.45 19.62 -3.79
C TRP A 562 7.36 20.79 -2.81
N ASP A 563 6.28 20.80 -2.02
CA ASP A 563 5.92 21.92 -1.14
C ASP A 563 6.70 21.94 0.19
N THR A 564 7.57 20.95 0.42
CA THR A 564 8.45 20.81 1.60
C THR A 564 7.74 20.54 2.94
N GLU A 565 6.43 20.29 2.91
CA GLU A 565 5.67 19.78 4.06
C GLU A 565 5.61 18.26 4.02
N VAL A 566 5.88 17.59 5.16
CA VAL A 566 5.79 16.13 5.28
C VAL A 566 5.14 15.74 6.60
N THR A 567 4.76 14.47 6.73
CA THR A 567 4.02 13.99 7.90
C THR A 567 4.88 13.96 9.16
N TYR A 568 4.33 14.49 10.25
CA TYR A 568 4.91 14.50 11.59
C TYR A 568 4.00 13.76 12.57
N LEU A 569 4.51 12.72 13.23
CA LEU A 569 3.75 11.87 14.16
C LEU A 569 4.11 12.21 15.61
N TYR A 570 3.11 12.37 16.47
CA TYR A 570 3.28 12.82 17.85
C TYR A 570 2.30 12.17 18.86
N ASP A 571 2.69 12.23 20.14
CA ASP A 571 1.86 11.78 21.27
C ASP A 571 1.12 12.93 21.97
N ALA A 572 0.16 12.59 22.84
CA ALA A 572 -0.60 13.57 23.62
C ALA A 572 0.26 14.41 24.62
N GLY A 573 1.54 14.06 24.80
CA GLY A 573 2.53 14.84 25.55
C GLY A 573 3.27 15.89 24.70
N GLY A 574 3.11 15.85 23.37
CA GLY A 574 3.82 16.71 22.42
C GLY A 574 5.23 16.23 22.09
N ASN A 575 5.56 14.95 22.32
CA ASN A 575 6.76 14.35 21.74
C ASN A 575 6.45 13.87 20.33
N GLY A 576 7.34 14.11 19.36
CA GLY A 576 7.09 13.78 17.94
C GLY A 576 8.32 13.94 17.06
N ASP A 577 8.26 13.35 15.86
CA ASP A 577 9.25 13.47 14.78
C ASP A 577 8.57 13.28 13.41
N TYR A 578 9.25 13.67 12.35
CA TYR A 578 8.84 13.42 10.97
C TYR A 578 8.94 11.92 10.66
N VAL A 579 7.97 11.42 9.89
CA VAL A 579 7.80 9.99 9.60
C VAL A 579 7.64 9.70 8.12
N VAL A 580 8.18 8.57 7.69
CA VAL A 580 7.96 8.04 6.33
C VAL A 580 6.63 7.30 6.29
N MET A 581 5.71 7.77 5.44
CA MET A 581 4.41 7.15 5.19
C MET A 581 4.50 6.22 3.98
N TRP A 582 4.46 4.90 4.19
CA TRP A 582 4.59 3.90 3.13
C TRP A 582 3.21 3.54 2.56
N PRO A 583 2.94 3.67 1.25
CA PRO A 583 1.61 3.43 0.68
C PRO A 583 1.21 1.95 0.76
N THR A 584 0.01 1.66 1.31
CA THR A 584 -0.46 0.26 1.38
C THR A 584 -0.82 -0.30 0.02
N VAL A 585 -1.45 0.49 -0.86
CA VAL A 585 -1.77 0.15 -2.26
C VAL A 585 -1.57 1.42 -3.10
N LEU A 586 -1.22 1.28 -4.38
CA LEU A 586 -1.13 2.42 -5.31
C LEU A 586 -2.50 3.11 -5.39
N GLY A 587 -2.55 4.41 -5.06
CA GLY A 587 -3.79 5.19 -4.97
C GLY A 587 -4.65 4.91 -3.74
N SER A 588 -4.12 4.24 -2.71
CA SER A 588 -4.76 4.08 -1.40
C SER A 588 -4.78 5.39 -0.63
N THR A 589 -5.78 5.59 0.23
CA THR A 589 -5.70 6.58 1.32
C THR A 589 -5.06 6.01 2.58
N GLN A 590 -4.82 4.69 2.66
CA GLN A 590 -4.13 4.07 3.79
C GLN A 590 -2.61 4.03 3.58
N PHE A 591 -1.88 4.49 4.60
CA PHE A 591 -0.41 4.51 4.64
C PHE A 591 0.08 3.88 5.94
N THR A 592 1.28 3.31 5.90
CA THR A 592 1.92 2.61 7.00
C THR A 592 3.08 3.42 7.56
N VAL A 593 3.16 3.55 8.90
CA VAL A 593 4.36 4.03 9.61
C VAL A 593 5.02 2.83 10.29
N GLN A 594 6.28 2.55 9.94
CA GLN A 594 7.06 1.49 10.59
C GLN A 594 7.65 1.95 11.93
N GLY A 595 7.70 1.04 12.88
CA GLY A 595 8.36 1.20 14.17
C GLY A 595 8.37 -0.12 14.91
N ARG A 596 8.39 -0.05 16.24
CA ARG A 596 8.30 -1.21 17.12
C ARG A 596 7.52 -0.89 18.39
N LEU A 597 6.60 -1.77 18.75
CA LEU A 597 5.70 -1.59 19.90
C LEU A 597 6.20 -2.38 21.11
N ARG A 598 6.10 -1.77 22.29
CA ARG A 598 6.27 -2.41 23.61
C ARG A 598 5.04 -2.13 24.47
N ARG A 599 4.47 -3.16 25.10
CA ARG A 599 3.36 -2.96 26.04
C ARG A 599 3.81 -2.20 27.29
N ALA A 600 2.90 -1.45 27.89
CA ALA A 600 3.14 -0.67 29.11
C ALA A 600 3.71 -1.48 30.31
N ASN A 601 3.54 -2.81 30.30
CA ASN A 601 3.90 -3.72 31.39
C ASN A 601 5.07 -4.68 31.06
N GLU A 602 5.64 -4.60 29.86
CA GLU A 602 6.67 -5.53 29.35
C GLU A 602 8.05 -4.88 29.18
N GLU A 603 9.10 -5.71 28.99
CA GLU A 603 10.46 -5.22 28.70
C GLU A 603 10.84 -5.30 27.21
N GLY A 604 10.20 -6.16 26.41
CA GLY A 604 10.51 -6.42 24.99
C GLY A 604 9.88 -5.43 24.01
N TYR A 605 10.30 -5.49 22.74
CA TYR A 605 9.63 -4.80 21.62
C TYR A 605 9.36 -5.80 20.49
N VAL A 606 8.27 -5.62 19.76
CA VAL A 606 7.89 -6.35 18.54
C VAL A 606 7.90 -5.37 17.36
N ASP A 607 8.36 -5.77 16.18
CA ASP A 607 8.30 -4.91 14.99
C ASP A 607 6.84 -4.68 14.56
N THR A 608 6.50 -3.44 14.21
CA THR A 608 5.10 -2.98 14.15
C THR A 608 4.89 -1.89 13.10
N ASN A 609 3.76 -1.99 12.40
CA ASN A 609 3.30 -1.13 11.33
C ASN A 609 1.97 -0.48 11.74
N LEU A 610 1.96 0.84 11.93
CA LEU A 610 0.74 1.62 12.19
C LEU A 610 0.10 2.01 10.87
N VAL A 611 -1.16 1.66 10.64
CA VAL A 611 -1.89 2.00 9.42
C VAL A 611 -2.82 3.19 9.67
N PHE A 612 -2.55 4.31 9.01
CA PHE A 612 -3.33 5.54 9.08
C PHE A 612 -4.16 5.74 7.80
N ASP A 613 -5.40 6.23 7.93
CA ASP A 613 -6.17 6.76 6.81
C ASP A 613 -5.89 8.25 6.65
N HIS A 614 -5.21 8.59 5.56
CA HIS A 614 -4.74 9.91 5.20
C HIS A 614 -5.89 10.89 4.92
N ALA A 615 -7.08 10.39 4.57
CA ALA A 615 -8.27 11.20 4.31
C ALA A 615 -9.00 11.64 5.59
N THR A 616 -8.79 10.98 6.73
CA THR A 616 -9.47 11.28 8.00
C THR A 616 -8.54 11.63 9.16
N GLY A 617 -7.23 11.42 9.02
CA GLY A 617 -6.26 11.62 10.10
C GLY A 617 -6.20 10.48 11.12
N ALA A 618 -6.97 9.40 10.92
CA ALA A 618 -7.17 8.37 11.92
C ALA A 618 -6.13 7.24 11.82
N LEU A 619 -5.58 6.84 12.98
CA LEU A 619 -5.00 5.50 13.13
C LEU A 619 -6.13 4.47 13.01
N VAL A 620 -6.05 3.60 11.99
CA VAL A 620 -7.06 2.58 11.69
C VAL A 620 -6.68 1.24 12.30
N LYS A 621 -5.42 0.82 12.14
CA LYS A 621 -4.90 -0.48 12.59
C LYS A 621 -3.46 -0.44 13.06
N ILE A 622 -3.08 -1.48 13.80
CA ILE A 622 -1.70 -1.77 14.19
C ILE A 622 -1.41 -3.22 13.81
N TRP A 623 -0.42 -3.44 12.96
CA TRP A 623 -0.01 -4.76 12.48
C TRP A 623 1.39 -5.09 12.99
N ALA A 624 1.60 -6.29 13.53
CA ALA A 624 2.89 -6.72 14.08
C ALA A 624 3.29 -8.11 13.60
N VAL A 625 4.59 -8.31 13.45
CA VAL A 625 5.22 -9.56 13.01
C VAL A 625 6.11 -10.08 14.13
N GLN A 626 5.95 -11.36 14.51
CA GLN A 626 6.79 -11.94 15.56
C GLN A 626 8.27 -11.92 15.14
N SER A 627 9.16 -11.56 16.06
CA SER A 627 10.57 -11.26 15.77
C SER A 627 11.49 -12.49 15.73
N ASN A 628 10.93 -13.68 15.48
CA ASN A 628 11.53 -15.02 15.63
C ASN A 628 11.76 -15.74 14.28
N GLU A 629 12.23 -15.03 13.25
CA GLU A 629 12.62 -15.55 11.92
C GLU A 629 11.50 -16.20 11.06
N SER A 630 10.33 -16.53 11.62
CA SER A 630 9.15 -17.06 10.92
C SER A 630 7.87 -16.24 11.19
N GLY A 631 8.04 -14.92 11.36
CA GLY A 631 7.05 -14.09 12.02
C GLY A 631 5.72 -13.94 11.28
N ALA A 632 4.68 -14.55 11.83
CA ALA A 632 3.33 -14.43 11.31
C ALA A 632 2.65 -13.08 11.71
N PRO A 633 1.86 -12.46 10.82
CA PRO A 633 1.13 -11.22 11.11
C PRO A 633 -0.01 -11.34 12.13
N ALA A 634 0.04 -10.51 13.18
CA ALA A 634 -1.06 -10.21 14.09
C ALA A 634 -1.55 -8.77 13.93
N GLU A 635 -2.86 -8.53 14.07
CA GLU A 635 -3.37 -7.19 14.38
C GLU A 635 -3.37 -7.00 15.90
N ILE A 636 -2.83 -5.88 16.38
CA ILE A 636 -2.70 -5.55 17.81
C ILE A 636 -3.67 -4.44 18.19
N LEU A 637 -4.45 -4.64 19.26
CA LEU A 637 -5.20 -3.55 19.90
C LEU A 637 -4.26 -2.74 20.82
N PRO A 638 -4.07 -1.42 20.64
CA PRO A 638 -3.23 -0.60 21.49
C PRO A 638 -3.82 -0.45 22.90
N GLN A 639 -2.97 -0.45 23.93
CA GLN A 639 -3.38 -0.16 25.31
C GLN A 639 -2.84 1.23 25.76
N PRO A 640 -3.57 1.98 26.59
CA PRO A 640 -3.10 3.26 27.13
C PRO A 640 -1.78 3.14 27.89
N GLY A 641 -0.76 3.87 27.43
CA GLY A 641 0.60 3.79 27.98
C GLY A 641 1.53 2.82 27.26
N ASP A 642 1.07 2.08 26.25
CA ASP A 642 1.95 1.34 25.34
C ASP A 642 2.92 2.31 24.63
N GLU A 643 4.14 1.85 24.36
CA GLU A 643 5.20 2.64 23.75
C GLU A 643 5.44 2.18 22.31
N PHE A 644 5.26 3.08 21.35
CA PHE A 644 5.68 2.88 19.96
C PHE A 644 6.96 3.65 19.68
N GLN A 645 8.05 2.95 19.44
CA GLN A 645 9.31 3.57 19.01
C GLN A 645 9.39 3.59 17.48
N LEU A 646 9.49 4.79 16.91
CA LEU A 646 9.60 5.00 15.48
C LEU A 646 10.88 4.40 14.89
N TYR A 647 10.85 4.03 13.61
CA TYR A 647 12.04 3.69 12.85
C TYR A 647 12.53 4.88 12.01
N ASP A 648 13.77 5.31 12.27
CA ASP A 648 14.52 6.22 11.41
C ASP A 648 15.12 5.44 10.24
N PHE A 649 14.70 5.79 9.03
CA PHE A 649 15.24 5.21 7.80
C PHE A 649 16.44 6.02 7.31
N TYR A 650 17.52 5.33 6.98
CA TYR A 650 18.72 5.92 6.39
C TYR A 650 19.04 5.24 5.07
N GLU A 651 19.11 6.04 4.01
CA GLU A 651 19.48 5.60 2.67
C GLU A 651 21.01 5.58 2.50
N ALA A 652 21.51 4.57 1.79
CA ALA A 652 22.85 4.53 1.21
C ALA A 652 22.86 3.62 -0.02
N ASP A 653 23.41 4.10 -1.14
CA ASP A 653 23.54 3.36 -2.40
C ASP A 653 22.23 2.67 -2.87
N ALA A 654 21.11 3.39 -2.75
CA ALA A 654 19.73 2.92 -3.05
C ALA A 654 19.17 1.82 -2.12
N ALA A 655 19.90 1.42 -1.09
CA ALA A 655 19.40 0.55 -0.02
C ALA A 655 19.00 1.38 1.22
N PHE A 656 18.04 0.86 2.00
CA PHE A 656 17.60 1.47 3.26
C PHE A 656 18.04 0.66 4.47
N SER A 657 18.39 1.34 5.55
CA SER A 657 18.67 0.77 6.87
C SER A 657 17.78 1.45 7.91
N ARG A 658 17.22 0.70 8.87
CA ARG A 658 16.36 1.26 9.93
C ARG A 658 17.02 1.24 11.31
N GLU A 659 16.91 2.35 12.04
CA GLU A 659 17.39 2.50 13.42
C GLU A 659 16.25 2.97 14.35
N PRO A 660 16.19 2.54 15.63
CA PRO A 660 15.14 3.00 16.53
C PRO A 660 15.32 4.49 16.89
N GLY A 661 14.36 5.32 16.45
CA GLY A 661 14.29 6.75 16.68
C GLY A 661 13.61 7.11 18.01
N ILE A 662 12.71 8.07 18.01
CA ILE A 662 11.99 8.50 19.23
C ILE A 662 10.90 7.51 19.67
N SER A 663 10.55 7.56 20.96
CA SER A 663 9.41 6.82 21.53
C SER A 663 8.19 7.72 21.69
N LEU A 664 7.03 7.25 21.23
CA LEU A 664 5.72 7.85 21.40
C LEU A 664 4.87 7.00 22.36
N ILE A 665 3.99 7.63 23.13
CA ILE A 665 3.12 6.94 24.10
C ILE A 665 1.66 7.01 23.66
N PHE A 666 1.00 5.86 23.54
CA PHE A 666 -0.44 5.79 23.26
C PHE A 666 -1.26 6.41 24.40
N ASP A 667 -2.21 7.27 24.04
CA ASP A 667 -2.99 8.06 25.01
C ASP A 667 -4.12 7.25 25.71
N GLY A 668 -4.96 7.95 26.48
CA GLY A 668 -6.08 7.34 27.21
C GLY A 668 -7.16 6.69 26.33
N ASP A 669 -7.24 7.07 25.06
CA ASP A 669 -8.13 6.53 24.04
C ASP A 669 -7.39 5.57 23.06
N GLY A 670 -6.11 5.25 23.34
CA GLY A 670 -5.29 4.38 22.49
C GLY A 670 -4.77 5.06 21.22
N ARG A 671 -4.65 6.40 21.19
CA ARG A 671 -4.28 7.16 19.99
C ARG A 671 -2.84 7.65 19.99
N LEU A 672 -2.33 7.81 18.76
CA LEU A 672 -1.29 8.75 18.36
C LEU A 672 -1.90 9.74 17.35
N TYR A 673 -1.23 10.86 17.12
CA TYR A 673 -1.71 11.95 16.27
C TYR A 673 -0.69 12.25 15.18
N TYR A 674 -1.13 12.61 13.98
CA TYR A 674 -0.25 13.19 12.98
C TYR A 674 -0.78 14.55 12.48
N GLU A 675 0.14 15.37 12.00
CA GLU A 675 -0.15 16.56 11.22
C GLU A 675 0.89 16.71 10.09
N TRP A 676 0.60 17.54 9.10
CA TRP A 676 1.59 17.93 8.10
C TRP A 676 2.39 19.12 8.65
N LEU A 677 3.73 19.06 8.59
CA LEU A 677 4.59 20.18 9.02
C LEU A 677 5.66 20.50 7.97
N PRO A 678 6.08 21.78 7.87
CA PRO A 678 7.23 22.16 7.07
C PRO A 678 8.52 21.48 7.59
N LEU A 679 9.35 20.96 6.68
CA LEU A 679 10.63 20.35 7.05
C LEU A 679 11.63 21.36 7.65
N PRO A 680 12.46 21.02 8.65
CA PRO A 680 13.32 22.00 9.30
C PRO A 680 14.41 22.58 8.39
N ASP A 681 14.79 23.85 8.60
CA ASP A 681 15.92 24.52 7.93
C ASP A 681 17.17 23.60 7.85
N GLY A 682 17.60 23.24 6.64
CA GLY A 682 18.66 22.24 6.47
C GLY A 682 19.03 21.92 5.02
N ARG A 683 20.03 21.05 4.83
CA ARG A 683 20.34 20.43 3.53
C ARG A 683 19.53 19.16 3.36
N TYR A 684 19.02 18.94 2.16
CA TYR A 684 18.30 17.74 1.78
C TYR A 684 18.78 17.26 0.40
N SER A 685 18.55 15.99 0.10
CA SER A 685 18.62 15.45 -1.26
C SER A 685 17.23 14.96 -1.64
N LEU A 686 16.60 15.61 -2.62
CA LEU A 686 15.41 15.06 -3.28
C LEU A 686 15.87 14.19 -4.44
N GLY A 687 15.43 12.94 -4.47
CA GLY A 687 15.71 12.02 -5.55
C GLY A 687 14.46 11.42 -6.14
N MET A 688 14.61 10.93 -7.36
CA MET A 688 13.66 10.01 -7.97
C MET A 688 14.37 8.67 -8.21
N ALA A 689 13.66 7.57 -7.99
CA ALA A 689 14.11 6.22 -8.32
C ALA A 689 13.11 5.53 -9.25
N ALA A 690 13.58 4.76 -10.23
CA ALA A 690 12.77 3.87 -11.06
C ALA A 690 13.26 2.43 -10.90
N GLU A 691 12.35 1.48 -10.67
CA GLU A 691 12.63 0.04 -10.54
C GLU A 691 11.88 -0.74 -11.63
N ASN A 692 12.54 -1.70 -12.28
CA ASN A 692 11.89 -2.63 -13.20
C ASN A 692 11.42 -3.91 -12.49
N VAL A 693 10.58 -4.71 -13.14
CA VAL A 693 10.07 -6.00 -12.60
C VAL A 693 11.15 -7.09 -12.39
N ALA A 694 12.44 -6.79 -12.57
CA ALA A 694 13.56 -7.63 -12.16
C ALA A 694 14.24 -7.15 -10.86
N GLY A 695 13.93 -5.94 -10.39
CA GLY A 695 14.59 -5.29 -9.26
C GLY A 695 15.77 -4.37 -9.64
N ASP A 696 16.06 -4.20 -10.94
CA ASP A 696 17.07 -3.22 -11.34
C ASP A 696 16.53 -1.82 -11.02
N THR A 697 17.20 -1.13 -10.09
CA THR A 697 16.83 0.22 -9.67
C THR A 697 17.83 1.25 -10.19
N ALA A 698 17.35 2.30 -10.85
CA ALA A 698 18.11 3.50 -11.14
C ALA A 698 17.61 4.67 -10.29
N VAL A 699 18.51 5.36 -9.59
CA VAL A 699 18.19 6.51 -8.75
C VAL A 699 19.10 7.69 -9.08
N GLN A 700 18.54 8.90 -9.11
CA GLN A 700 19.30 10.14 -9.12
C GLN A 700 18.78 11.08 -8.03
N PHE A 701 19.69 11.83 -7.40
CA PHE A 701 19.38 12.86 -6.42
C PHE A 701 19.80 14.26 -6.92
N LEU A 702 19.09 15.28 -6.46
CA LEU A 702 19.47 16.69 -6.50
C LEU A 702 19.62 17.22 -5.06
N ASP A 703 20.79 17.76 -4.76
CA ASP A 703 21.07 18.51 -3.53
C ASP A 703 20.27 19.83 -3.53
N LEU A 704 19.60 20.14 -2.42
CA LEU A 704 18.89 21.41 -2.19
C LEU A 704 18.97 21.83 -0.71
N THR A 705 18.54 23.07 -0.42
CA THR A 705 18.47 23.61 0.94
C THR A 705 17.03 24.02 1.27
N VAL A 706 16.41 23.40 2.27
CA VAL A 706 15.12 23.86 2.79
C VAL A 706 15.36 25.03 3.75
N THR A 707 14.54 26.07 3.69
CA THR A 707 14.58 27.21 4.62
C THR A 707 13.17 27.78 4.79
N ASN A 708 12.54 27.45 5.92
CA ASN A 708 11.20 27.91 6.28
C ASN A 708 11.23 29.22 7.07
N ARG A 709 12.15 30.12 6.67
CA ARG A 709 12.09 31.54 7.04
C ARG A 709 11.05 32.24 6.19
N ALA A 710 9.79 31.93 6.47
CA ALA A 710 8.64 32.61 5.90
C ALA A 710 8.79 34.14 6.08
N GLU A 711 8.64 34.91 5.00
CA GLU A 711 8.61 36.37 5.10
C GLU A 711 7.26 36.86 5.64
N LEU A 712 6.22 36.02 5.51
CA LEU A 712 4.88 36.19 6.07
C LEU A 712 4.45 34.88 6.76
N ALA A 713 4.22 34.90 8.08
CA ALA A 713 3.75 33.71 8.79
C ALA A 713 2.33 33.30 8.35
N ASP A 714 2.02 32.00 8.41
CA ASP A 714 0.72 31.38 8.09
C ASP A 714 0.33 31.39 6.59
N PHE A 715 1.30 31.59 5.69
CA PHE A 715 1.13 31.55 4.23
C PHE A 715 2.06 30.53 3.55
N GLN A 716 1.60 29.96 2.45
CA GLN A 716 2.35 29.06 1.56
C GLN A 716 2.23 29.53 0.10
N ALA A 717 3.12 29.06 -0.79
CA ALA A 717 3.14 29.44 -2.20
C ALA A 717 2.27 28.54 -3.07
N TYR A 718 1.63 29.13 -4.08
CA TYR A 718 1.20 28.43 -5.28
C TYR A 718 2.15 28.77 -6.42
N LEU A 719 2.60 27.77 -7.18
CA LEU A 719 3.44 27.91 -8.37
C LEU A 719 2.69 27.38 -9.60
N ASP A 720 2.52 28.21 -10.62
CA ASP A 720 2.01 27.79 -11.93
C ASP A 720 3.17 27.43 -12.88
N PRO A 721 3.41 26.14 -13.20
CA PRO A 721 4.53 25.75 -14.03
C PRO A 721 4.33 26.05 -15.53
N TYR A 722 3.11 26.39 -15.97
CA TYR A 722 2.73 26.59 -17.37
C TYR A 722 2.69 28.07 -17.77
N LEU A 723 2.14 28.93 -16.91
CA LEU A 723 2.07 30.38 -17.10
C LEU A 723 3.20 31.13 -16.39
N GLY A 724 4.00 30.44 -15.55
CA GLY A 724 5.21 30.99 -14.95
C GLY A 724 4.94 32.11 -13.94
N PHE A 725 3.86 32.00 -13.16
CA PHE A 725 3.59 32.91 -12.05
C PHE A 725 3.53 32.15 -10.72
N ARG A 726 3.79 32.87 -9.63
CA ARG A 726 3.56 32.38 -8.26
C ARG A 726 2.96 33.46 -7.39
N PHE A 727 2.26 33.08 -6.32
CA PHE A 727 1.77 33.99 -5.27
C PHE A 727 1.65 33.24 -3.94
N LEU A 728 1.62 33.97 -2.81
CA LEU A 728 1.35 33.38 -1.50
C LEU A 728 -0.15 33.42 -1.15
N TYR A 729 -0.67 32.31 -0.61
CA TYR A 729 -2.03 32.17 -0.07
C TYR A 729 -1.99 31.55 1.35
N PRO A 730 -3.05 31.71 2.18
CA PRO A 730 -2.97 31.26 3.57
C PRO A 730 -2.94 29.74 3.66
N GLN A 731 -2.12 29.20 4.57
CA GLN A 731 -1.92 27.74 4.70
C GLN A 731 -3.21 27.00 5.15
N SER A 732 -4.12 27.69 5.85
CA SER A 732 -5.42 27.14 6.30
C SER A 732 -6.49 27.03 5.20
N TRP A 733 -6.08 26.97 3.93
CA TRP A 733 -6.93 26.89 2.74
C TRP A 733 -6.69 25.57 2.03
N HIS A 734 -7.54 25.21 1.07
CA HIS A 734 -7.24 24.10 0.17
C HIS A 734 -6.17 24.51 -0.86
N GLU A 735 -5.51 23.53 -1.46
CA GLU A 735 -4.64 23.74 -2.62
C GLU A 735 -5.42 24.39 -3.80
N PRO A 736 -4.89 25.42 -4.49
CA PRO A 736 -5.50 26.00 -5.68
C PRO A 736 -5.55 25.02 -6.86
N ARG A 737 -6.75 24.81 -7.43
CA ARG A 737 -6.96 23.85 -8.53
C ARG A 737 -7.72 24.47 -9.70
N TYR A 738 -7.42 23.99 -10.91
CA TYR A 738 -7.96 24.53 -12.17
C TYR A 738 -9.32 23.94 -12.56
N GLN A 739 -10.21 24.82 -13.04
CA GLN A 739 -11.43 24.50 -13.78
C GLN A 739 -11.55 25.44 -14.99
N GLU A 740 -11.32 24.93 -16.19
CA GLU A 740 -11.20 25.72 -17.43
C GLU A 740 -10.19 26.88 -17.32
N THR A 741 -10.66 28.13 -17.24
CA THR A 741 -9.86 29.35 -17.10
C THR A 741 -9.83 29.90 -15.67
N LEU A 742 -10.50 29.23 -14.73
CA LEU A 742 -10.60 29.59 -13.33
C LEU A 742 -9.65 28.72 -12.50
N LEU A 743 -8.71 29.34 -11.80
CA LEU A 743 -7.97 28.73 -10.69
C LEU A 743 -8.68 29.07 -9.38
N TYR A 744 -9.04 28.07 -8.57
CA TYR A 744 -9.92 28.20 -7.41
C TYR A 744 -9.34 27.57 -6.14
N THR A 745 -9.54 28.23 -4.99
CA THR A 745 -9.40 27.66 -3.65
C THR A 745 -10.35 28.34 -2.65
N ALA A 746 -10.61 27.69 -1.52
CA ALA A 746 -11.31 28.27 -0.37
C ALA A 746 -10.63 27.92 0.96
N SER A 747 -10.90 28.75 1.96
CA SER A 747 -10.56 28.55 3.37
C SER A 747 -11.23 27.28 3.92
N GLN A 748 -10.47 26.49 4.68
CA GLN A 748 -11.00 25.29 5.35
C GLN A 748 -11.84 25.65 6.59
N ILE A 749 -11.87 26.93 6.99
CA ILE A 749 -12.40 27.41 8.29
C ILE A 749 -13.53 28.44 8.11
N THR A 750 -13.60 29.11 6.95
CA THR A 750 -14.54 30.22 6.68
C THR A 750 -15.08 30.16 5.25
N ASP A 751 -16.20 30.82 4.98
CA ASP A 751 -16.74 31.02 3.61
C ASP A 751 -15.88 31.98 2.75
N THR A 752 -14.56 32.06 2.99
CA THR A 752 -13.64 32.92 2.23
C THR A 752 -13.02 32.13 1.09
N GLN A 753 -13.05 32.68 -0.12
CA GLN A 753 -12.62 31.99 -1.35
C GLN A 753 -11.78 32.90 -2.25
N LEU A 754 -10.96 32.28 -3.12
CA LEU A 754 -10.13 32.92 -4.12
C LEU A 754 -10.50 32.37 -5.49
N LEU A 755 -10.84 33.27 -6.41
CA LEU A 755 -11.15 32.97 -7.80
C LEU A 755 -10.19 33.75 -8.69
N ILE A 756 -9.34 33.05 -9.43
CA ILE A 756 -8.41 33.66 -10.39
C ILE A 756 -8.88 33.28 -11.78
N THR A 757 -9.61 34.20 -12.44
CA THR A 757 -10.02 34.01 -13.83
C THR A 757 -8.96 34.59 -14.76
N ILE A 758 -8.43 33.73 -15.63
CA ILE A 758 -7.38 34.06 -16.59
C ILE A 758 -8.01 34.29 -17.96
N TYR A 759 -7.70 35.42 -18.58
CA TYR A 759 -8.16 35.82 -19.90
C TYR A 759 -6.93 35.89 -20.83
N PRO A 760 -6.47 34.77 -21.40
CA PRO A 760 -5.25 34.74 -22.20
C PRO A 760 -5.41 35.49 -23.54
N ASN A 761 -4.29 35.89 -24.13
CA ASN A 761 -4.20 36.47 -25.48
C ASN A 761 -5.13 37.69 -25.76
N LEU A 762 -5.24 38.61 -24.80
CA LEU A 762 -6.07 39.82 -24.93
C LEU A 762 -5.61 40.78 -26.04
N ALA A 763 -6.60 41.22 -26.85
CA ALA A 763 -6.47 42.28 -27.84
C ALA A 763 -5.66 43.48 -27.31
N GLY A 764 -4.79 44.05 -28.15
CA GLY A 764 -3.73 44.99 -27.74
C GLY A 764 -4.19 46.32 -27.11
N ASP A 765 -5.47 46.66 -27.22
CA ASP A 765 -6.10 47.83 -26.59
C ASP A 765 -6.74 47.54 -25.22
N ALA A 766 -6.84 46.26 -24.81
CA ALA A 766 -7.33 45.88 -23.49
C ALA A 766 -6.38 46.35 -22.36
N THR A 767 -6.97 46.72 -21.23
CA THR A 767 -6.33 47.26 -20.02
C THR A 767 -6.96 46.69 -18.75
N ALA A 768 -6.31 46.86 -17.60
CA ALA A 768 -6.92 46.56 -16.29
C ALA A 768 -8.31 47.21 -16.11
N GLN A 769 -8.48 48.45 -16.59
CA GLN A 769 -9.77 49.16 -16.54
C GLN A 769 -10.83 48.49 -17.43
N THR A 770 -10.51 47.98 -18.62
CA THR A 770 -11.50 47.27 -19.45
C THR A 770 -11.86 45.92 -18.88
N LEU A 771 -10.89 45.18 -18.32
CA LEU A 771 -11.14 43.95 -17.57
C LEU A 771 -12.09 44.21 -16.40
N LYS A 772 -11.84 45.22 -15.55
CA LYS A 772 -12.75 45.56 -14.44
C LYS A 772 -14.18 45.80 -14.92
N GLN A 773 -14.36 46.54 -16.01
CA GLN A 773 -15.70 46.80 -16.55
C GLN A 773 -16.37 45.51 -17.05
N GLN A 774 -15.61 44.53 -17.54
CA GLN A 774 -16.12 43.20 -17.92
C GLN A 774 -16.46 42.34 -16.68
N THR A 775 -15.59 42.31 -15.67
CA THR A 775 -15.82 41.61 -14.38
C THR A 775 -17.12 42.09 -13.73
N LEU A 776 -17.32 43.41 -13.60
CA LEU A 776 -18.55 43.99 -13.03
C LEU A 776 -19.81 43.67 -13.84
N GLN A 777 -19.70 43.44 -15.15
CA GLN A 777 -20.82 42.98 -15.97
C GLN A 777 -21.13 41.48 -15.78
N GLN A 778 -20.13 40.68 -15.40
CA GLN A 778 -20.27 39.25 -15.12
C GLN A 778 -20.75 38.98 -13.69
N PHE A 779 -20.29 39.75 -12.69
CA PHE A 779 -20.67 39.62 -11.28
C PHE A 779 -22.13 40.04 -11.01
N GLY A 780 -22.72 40.87 -11.88
CA GLY A 780 -24.12 41.29 -11.75
C GLY A 780 -24.30 42.49 -10.81
N ALA A 781 -25.29 42.42 -9.92
CA ALA A 781 -25.71 43.55 -9.09
C ALA A 781 -24.91 43.64 -7.78
N VAL A 782 -23.67 44.10 -7.87
CA VAL A 782 -22.79 44.41 -6.72
C VAL A 782 -22.68 45.92 -6.49
N ASP A 783 -22.61 46.35 -5.23
CA ASP A 783 -22.29 47.72 -4.85
C ASP A 783 -20.77 47.90 -4.82
N VAL A 784 -20.21 48.75 -5.70
CA VAL A 784 -18.77 49.09 -5.67
C VAL A 784 -18.50 50.02 -4.48
N LEU A 785 -17.69 49.55 -3.54
CA LEU A 785 -17.41 50.22 -2.27
C LEU A 785 -16.18 51.13 -2.36
N PHE A 786 -15.13 50.68 -3.04
CA PHE A 786 -13.84 51.38 -3.13
C PHE A 786 -13.04 50.93 -4.36
N GLU A 787 -12.25 51.84 -4.94
CA GLU A 787 -11.34 51.55 -6.06
C GLU A 787 -9.99 52.22 -5.86
N GLU A 788 -8.90 51.52 -6.18
CA GLU A 788 -7.54 52.10 -6.17
C GLU A 788 -6.60 51.41 -7.18
N SER A 789 -5.61 52.16 -7.66
CA SER A 789 -4.53 51.59 -8.48
C SER A 789 -3.50 50.87 -7.59
N ARG A 790 -3.15 49.65 -7.97
CA ARG A 790 -2.10 48.83 -7.35
C ARG A 790 -1.00 48.51 -8.37
N VAL A 791 0.06 47.87 -7.90
CA VAL A 791 1.14 47.33 -8.75
C VAL A 791 1.32 45.87 -8.37
N VAL A 792 1.37 45.00 -9.38
CA VAL A 792 1.55 43.54 -9.27
C VAL A 792 2.74 43.18 -10.14
N ASP A 793 3.85 42.72 -9.55
CA ASP A 793 5.14 42.52 -10.23
C ASP A 793 5.45 43.62 -11.28
N GLY A 794 5.55 44.87 -10.83
CA GLY A 794 5.80 46.04 -11.69
C GLY A 794 4.70 46.43 -12.69
N ARG A 795 3.68 45.59 -12.93
CA ARG A 795 2.55 45.84 -13.84
C ARG A 795 1.49 46.70 -13.16
N GLN A 796 0.79 47.54 -13.93
CA GLN A 796 -0.32 48.35 -13.39
C GLN A 796 -1.56 47.49 -13.17
N ALA A 797 -2.09 47.51 -11.95
CA ALA A 797 -3.28 46.79 -11.55
C ALA A 797 -4.36 47.74 -11.00
N LEU A 798 -5.61 47.29 -10.99
CA LEU A 798 -6.75 48.04 -10.47
C LEU A 798 -7.53 47.17 -9.47
N SER A 799 -7.49 47.56 -8.21
CA SER A 799 -8.21 46.90 -7.11
C SER A 799 -9.59 47.51 -6.96
N THR A 800 -10.62 46.67 -6.83
CA THR A 800 -12.03 47.07 -6.73
C THR A 800 -12.70 46.27 -5.63
N ALA A 801 -13.00 46.93 -4.50
CA ALA A 801 -13.77 46.34 -3.42
C ALA A 801 -15.27 46.50 -3.70
N TYR A 802 -16.03 45.45 -3.46
CA TYR A 802 -17.48 45.40 -3.71
C TYR A 802 -18.21 44.71 -2.56
N GLY A 803 -19.51 44.96 -2.44
CA GLY A 803 -20.40 44.28 -1.51
C GLY A 803 -21.69 43.83 -2.17
N TYR A 804 -22.29 42.75 -1.67
CA TYR A 804 -23.58 42.26 -2.13
C TYR A 804 -24.30 41.47 -1.03
N THR A 805 -25.46 40.89 -1.36
CA THR A 805 -26.16 39.91 -0.52
C THR A 805 -26.48 38.70 -1.38
N ASN A 806 -26.12 37.50 -0.93
CA ASN A 806 -26.33 36.26 -1.68
C ASN A 806 -27.82 35.82 -1.67
N ALA A 807 -28.13 34.72 -2.36
CA ALA A 807 -29.52 34.24 -2.50
C ALA A 807 -30.15 33.83 -1.15
N GLU A 808 -29.32 33.45 -0.18
CA GLU A 808 -29.64 33.03 1.17
C GLU A 808 -29.88 34.21 2.13
N GLY A 809 -29.57 35.44 1.69
CA GLY A 809 -29.72 36.66 2.49
C GLY A 809 -28.50 37.01 3.35
N ILE A 810 -27.35 36.39 3.11
CA ILE A 810 -26.08 36.65 3.81
C ILE A 810 -25.34 37.79 3.09
N ALA A 811 -24.83 38.76 3.84
CA ALA A 811 -24.04 39.87 3.31
C ALA A 811 -22.59 39.43 3.05
N HIS A 812 -22.08 39.77 1.86
CA HIS A 812 -20.73 39.47 1.40
C HIS A 812 -20.00 40.77 1.02
N THR A 813 -18.68 40.74 1.16
CA THR A 813 -17.73 41.78 0.74
C THR A 813 -16.50 41.11 0.17
N GLY A 814 -16.18 41.43 -1.09
CA GLY A 814 -15.02 40.92 -1.78
C GLY A 814 -14.16 42.03 -2.37
N ILE A 815 -12.99 41.65 -2.85
CA ILE A 815 -12.09 42.52 -3.61
C ILE A 815 -11.56 41.74 -4.78
N PHE A 816 -11.77 42.27 -5.99
CA PHE A 816 -11.06 41.77 -7.17
C PHE A 816 -10.03 42.77 -7.68
N LEU A 817 -8.98 42.22 -8.26
CA LEU A 817 -7.79 42.90 -8.74
C LEU A 817 -7.57 42.53 -10.20
N THR A 818 -7.59 43.54 -11.07
CA THR A 818 -7.42 43.34 -12.51
C THR A 818 -6.06 43.84 -13.01
N PHE A 819 -5.37 43.04 -13.81
CA PHE A 819 -4.11 43.40 -14.46
C PHE A 819 -3.88 42.60 -15.75
N ILE A 820 -2.85 42.95 -16.50
CA ILE A 820 -2.42 42.25 -17.72
C ILE A 820 -0.91 42.09 -17.67
N ASP A 821 -0.39 40.92 -18.08
CA ASP A 821 1.04 40.64 -18.15
C ASP A 821 1.73 41.14 -19.45
N ALA A 822 2.97 40.71 -19.68
CA ALA A 822 3.72 41.00 -20.90
C ALA A 822 3.25 40.21 -22.13
N ASN A 823 2.67 39.02 -21.92
CA ASN A 823 2.21 38.07 -22.94
C ASN A 823 0.75 38.32 -23.36
N ARG A 824 0.10 39.35 -22.80
CA ARG A 824 -1.32 39.72 -22.98
C ARG A 824 -2.31 38.81 -22.25
N ASN A 825 -1.88 38.02 -21.28
CA ASN A 825 -2.78 37.36 -20.35
C ASN A 825 -3.34 38.38 -19.36
N GLY A 826 -4.67 38.53 -19.34
CA GLY A 826 -5.40 39.25 -18.32
C GLY A 826 -5.67 38.39 -17.11
N TYR A 827 -5.60 38.98 -15.93
CA TYR A 827 -5.90 38.32 -14.67
C TYR A 827 -7.00 39.11 -13.96
N VAL A 828 -7.99 38.38 -13.46
CA VAL A 828 -8.98 38.85 -12.49
C VAL A 828 -8.84 37.96 -11.27
N VAL A 829 -8.09 38.46 -10.28
CA VAL A 829 -7.84 37.80 -9.00
C VAL A 829 -8.87 38.33 -8.02
N ASP A 830 -9.81 37.51 -7.58
CA ASP A 830 -10.93 37.89 -6.70
C ASP A 830 -10.87 37.13 -5.38
N VAL A 831 -10.98 37.85 -4.26
CA VAL A 831 -11.15 37.24 -2.92
C VAL A 831 -12.50 37.69 -2.38
N ASP A 832 -13.40 36.72 -2.21
CA ASP A 832 -14.75 36.95 -1.69
C ASP A 832 -14.92 36.32 -0.30
N GLY A 833 -15.82 36.89 0.50
CA GLY A 833 -16.25 36.29 1.76
C GLY A 833 -17.40 37.06 2.39
N ARG A 834 -17.94 36.53 3.49
CA ARG A 834 -18.97 37.22 4.29
C ARG A 834 -18.45 38.55 4.82
N THR A 835 -19.34 39.54 5.01
CA THR A 835 -18.98 40.84 5.61
C THR A 835 -18.46 40.74 7.05
N THR A 836 -18.64 39.60 7.72
CA THR A 836 -18.00 39.30 9.02
C THR A 836 -16.48 39.14 8.92
N ASP A 837 -15.98 38.77 7.74
CA ASP A 837 -14.61 38.33 7.48
C ASP A 837 -13.86 39.32 6.56
N GLU A 838 -14.47 40.49 6.28
CA GLU A 838 -13.97 41.58 5.44
C GLU A 838 -12.49 41.93 5.73
N ALA A 839 -12.08 41.96 7.00
CA ALA A 839 -10.71 42.24 7.41
C ALA A 839 -9.71 41.18 6.92
N ASN A 840 -10.11 39.92 6.87
CA ASN A 840 -9.30 38.81 6.37
C ASN A 840 -9.26 38.85 4.83
N THR A 841 -10.41 39.10 4.18
CA THR A 841 -10.50 39.34 2.72
C THR A 841 -9.54 40.43 2.26
N ILE A 842 -9.52 41.59 2.95
CA ILE A 842 -8.58 42.68 2.69
C ILE A 842 -7.11 42.22 2.86
N ALA A 843 -6.81 41.47 3.93
CA ALA A 843 -5.46 41.01 4.22
C ALA A 843 -4.95 39.99 3.19
N HIS A 844 -5.75 38.98 2.83
CA HIS A 844 -5.38 37.95 1.87
C HIS A 844 -5.15 38.54 0.47
N MET A 845 -6.07 39.41 0.00
CA MET A 845 -5.90 40.13 -1.26
C MET A 845 -4.62 40.99 -1.24
N TYR A 846 -4.30 41.66 -0.13
CA TYR A 846 -3.05 42.42 -0.04
C TYR A 846 -1.80 41.52 -0.14
N VAL A 847 -1.79 40.36 0.51
CA VAL A 847 -0.66 39.41 0.41
C VAL A 847 -0.53 38.85 -1.00
N ILE A 848 -1.62 38.33 -1.59
CA ILE A 848 -1.61 37.80 -2.97
C ILE A 848 -1.11 38.88 -3.94
N ALA A 849 -1.65 40.11 -3.86
CA ALA A 849 -1.27 41.21 -4.75
C ALA A 849 0.19 41.70 -4.60
N THR A 850 0.83 41.47 -3.45
CA THR A 850 2.21 41.92 -3.18
C THR A 850 3.27 40.82 -3.25
N THR A 851 2.86 39.56 -3.20
CA THR A 851 3.72 38.37 -3.36
C THR A 851 3.60 37.72 -4.73
N TRP A 852 2.70 38.21 -5.58
CA TRP A 852 2.59 37.76 -6.96
C TRP A 852 3.84 38.14 -7.76
N GLU A 853 4.50 37.15 -8.33
CA GLU A 853 5.68 37.28 -9.18
C GLU A 853 5.48 36.52 -10.50
N PHE A 854 6.05 37.02 -11.61
CA PHE A 854 6.17 36.28 -12.85
C PHE A 854 7.63 35.92 -13.11
N GLY A 855 7.94 34.63 -13.14
CA GLY A 855 9.24 34.09 -13.50
C GLY A 855 9.34 33.73 -14.99
N GLN A 856 10.21 32.78 -15.29
CA GLN A 856 10.03 31.92 -16.47
C GLN A 856 8.95 30.87 -16.14
N ALA A 857 8.30 30.32 -17.16
CA ALA A 857 7.57 29.07 -16.99
C ALA A 857 8.53 27.99 -16.48
N ALA A 858 8.04 27.08 -15.64
CA ALA A 858 8.86 26.03 -15.06
C ALA A 858 9.15 24.92 -16.09
N LEU A 859 8.19 24.70 -16.99
CA LEU A 859 8.41 24.07 -18.29
C LEU A 859 9.10 25.08 -19.23
N ASP A 860 9.99 24.59 -20.10
CA ASP A 860 10.92 25.37 -20.93
C ASP A 860 10.26 26.16 -22.10
N LEU A 861 9.01 26.56 -21.93
CA LEU A 861 8.15 27.22 -22.90
C LEU A 861 8.75 28.55 -23.38
N GLN A 862 8.67 28.80 -24.69
CA GLN A 862 9.27 29.99 -25.33
C GLN A 862 8.21 30.91 -25.99
N PRO A 863 7.13 31.30 -25.29
CA PRO A 863 6.04 32.08 -25.90
C PRO A 863 6.56 33.41 -26.47
N GLY A 864 6.02 33.79 -27.64
CA GLY A 864 6.41 34.99 -28.36
C GLY A 864 7.81 34.99 -28.99
N GLN A 865 8.61 33.92 -28.89
CA GLN A 865 9.95 33.84 -29.51
C GLN A 865 9.92 33.57 -31.02
N TRP A 866 8.81 33.04 -31.56
CA TRP A 866 8.69 32.73 -32.99
C TRP A 866 7.80 33.72 -33.73
N ALA A 867 7.94 33.75 -35.05
CA ALA A 867 7.08 34.56 -35.90
C ALA A 867 5.65 33.97 -35.90
N THR A 868 4.68 34.79 -35.53
CA THR A 868 3.26 34.42 -35.59
C THR A 868 2.79 34.36 -37.04
N ILE A 869 2.05 33.32 -37.40
CA ILE A 869 1.28 33.24 -38.65
C ILE A 869 -0.19 33.55 -38.38
N ASP A 870 -0.74 34.41 -39.22
CA ASP A 870 -2.15 34.79 -39.24
C ASP A 870 -2.90 33.92 -40.26
N LEU A 871 -3.82 33.08 -39.77
CA LEU A 871 -4.72 32.24 -40.56
C LEU A 871 -6.18 32.72 -40.39
N ASP A 872 -7.11 32.08 -41.10
CA ASP A 872 -8.53 32.47 -41.12
C ASP A 872 -9.24 32.22 -39.77
N ALA A 873 -8.84 31.19 -39.01
CA ALA A 873 -9.43 30.84 -37.70
C ALA A 873 -8.47 31.00 -36.51
N PHE A 874 -7.17 31.22 -36.78
CA PHE A 874 -6.10 31.18 -35.78
C PHE A 874 -5.04 32.26 -36.02
N SER A 875 -4.44 32.75 -34.95
CA SER A 875 -3.08 33.30 -34.96
C SER A 875 -2.22 32.39 -34.07
N VAL A 876 -1.07 31.94 -34.56
CA VAL A 876 -0.21 30.97 -33.84
C VAL A 876 1.27 31.18 -34.14
N ALA A 877 2.13 30.96 -33.15
CA ALA A 877 3.58 31.00 -33.33
C ALA A 877 4.09 29.85 -34.22
N GLN A 878 5.01 30.13 -35.15
CA GLN A 878 5.55 29.13 -36.08
C GLN A 878 7.09 29.03 -35.97
N PRO A 879 7.66 27.89 -35.52
CA PRO A 879 9.11 27.70 -35.50
C PRO A 879 9.71 27.78 -36.90
N SER A 880 10.91 28.38 -37.03
CA SER A 880 11.55 28.65 -38.33
C SER A 880 11.92 27.41 -39.17
N ASN A 881 11.95 26.23 -38.55
CA ASN A 881 12.18 24.93 -39.18
C ASN A 881 10.88 24.18 -39.56
N PHE A 882 9.70 24.72 -39.22
CA PHE A 882 8.40 24.14 -39.58
C PHE A 882 7.80 24.90 -40.78
N VAL A 883 7.21 24.16 -41.71
CA VAL A 883 6.57 24.70 -42.92
C VAL A 883 5.05 24.50 -42.85
N TYR A 884 4.31 25.61 -42.81
CA TYR A 884 2.86 25.64 -42.92
C TYR A 884 2.39 25.12 -44.29
N GLN A 885 1.45 24.18 -44.28
CA GLN A 885 0.76 23.60 -45.43
C GLN A 885 -0.62 23.06 -44.99
N PRO A 886 -1.75 23.62 -45.44
CA PRO A 886 -3.07 23.11 -45.09
C PRO A 886 -3.34 21.75 -45.76
N ALA A 887 -3.98 20.84 -45.02
CA ALA A 887 -4.28 19.48 -45.49
C ALA A 887 -5.57 18.93 -44.85
N ASN A 888 -6.52 18.46 -45.66
CA ASN A 888 -7.74 17.75 -45.21
C ASN A 888 -8.58 18.47 -44.12
N GLY A 889 -8.58 19.81 -44.09
CA GLY A 889 -9.28 20.59 -43.06
C GLY A 889 -8.47 20.86 -41.78
N TRP A 890 -7.18 20.54 -41.80
CA TRP A 890 -6.20 20.90 -40.76
C TRP A 890 -5.20 21.93 -41.27
N GLU A 891 -4.90 22.90 -40.44
CA GLU A 891 -3.80 23.87 -40.59
C GLU A 891 -2.52 23.24 -40.04
N ARG A 892 -1.71 22.63 -40.93
CA ARG A 892 -0.61 21.73 -40.54
C ARG A 892 0.77 22.36 -40.79
N PHE A 893 1.65 22.21 -39.81
CA PHE A 893 2.99 22.75 -39.72
C PHE A 893 3.98 21.58 -39.69
N ASN A 894 4.83 21.46 -40.71
CA ASN A 894 5.61 20.24 -40.95
C ASN A 894 7.11 20.51 -40.83
N ALA A 895 7.82 19.71 -40.01
CA ALA A 895 9.28 19.58 -40.05
C ALA A 895 9.73 18.28 -40.77
N GLY A 896 8.81 17.33 -40.97
CA GLY A 896 9.03 16.08 -41.70
C GLY A 896 7.72 15.41 -42.10
N GLN A 897 7.79 14.25 -42.76
CA GLN A 897 6.58 13.47 -43.14
C GLN A 897 5.77 13.04 -41.91
N TYR A 898 6.47 12.61 -40.86
CA TYR A 898 5.92 12.14 -39.59
C TYR A 898 6.21 13.11 -38.43
N THR A 899 6.67 14.34 -38.71
CA THR A 899 7.02 15.34 -37.70
C THR A 899 6.23 16.62 -37.96
N PHE A 900 5.13 16.82 -37.24
CA PHE A 900 4.21 17.95 -37.48
C PHE A 900 3.41 18.37 -36.24
N VAL A 901 2.92 19.62 -36.27
CA VAL A 901 1.79 20.10 -35.46
C VAL A 901 0.65 20.45 -36.41
N ALA A 902 -0.60 20.20 -36.05
CA ALA A 902 -1.78 20.48 -36.86
C ALA A 902 -2.90 21.06 -35.99
N LEU A 903 -3.60 22.07 -36.50
CA LEU A 903 -4.68 22.78 -35.81
C LEU A 903 -5.98 22.75 -36.63
N ARG A 904 -7.13 22.76 -35.95
CA ARG A 904 -8.45 23.00 -36.58
C ARG A 904 -9.47 23.53 -35.57
N THR A 905 -10.47 24.25 -36.05
CA THR A 905 -11.70 24.56 -35.30
C THR A 905 -12.88 23.81 -35.89
N GLN A 906 -13.82 23.39 -35.04
CA GLN A 906 -15.16 22.99 -35.46
C GLN A 906 -16.22 23.53 -34.47
N PRO A 907 -17.52 23.58 -34.83
CA PRO A 907 -18.56 23.95 -33.87
C PRO A 907 -18.55 23.01 -32.67
N ALA A 908 -18.66 23.55 -31.45
CA ALA A 908 -18.49 22.75 -30.25
C ALA A 908 -19.52 21.63 -30.12
N SER A 909 -19.03 20.45 -29.71
CA SER A 909 -19.85 19.33 -29.28
C SER A 909 -20.44 19.60 -27.89
N ARG A 910 -21.05 18.58 -27.26
CA ARG A 910 -21.40 18.61 -25.82
C ARG A 910 -20.42 17.82 -24.95
N ASP A 911 -19.40 17.23 -25.57
CA ASP A 911 -18.53 16.22 -24.97
C ASP A 911 -17.21 16.20 -25.75
N THR A 912 -16.30 17.09 -25.37
CA THR A 912 -15.02 17.27 -26.06
C THR A 912 -14.07 16.09 -25.80
N ALA A 913 -14.18 15.41 -24.65
CA ALA A 913 -13.50 14.14 -24.40
C ALA A 913 -13.84 13.11 -25.50
N ALA A 914 -15.14 12.89 -25.74
CA ALA A 914 -15.60 11.97 -26.78
C ALA A 914 -15.18 12.40 -28.21
N VAL A 915 -14.95 13.69 -28.47
CA VAL A 915 -14.37 14.14 -29.74
C VAL A 915 -12.89 13.76 -29.86
N VAL A 916 -12.07 13.96 -28.83
CA VAL A 916 -10.66 13.54 -28.90
C VAL A 916 -10.57 12.02 -29.09
N SER A 917 -11.32 11.23 -28.31
CA SER A 917 -11.42 9.76 -28.47
C SER A 917 -12.07 9.32 -29.79
N ALA A 918 -12.74 10.20 -30.54
CA ALA A 918 -13.19 9.93 -31.90
C ALA A 918 -12.07 10.20 -32.92
N LEU A 919 -11.33 11.30 -32.78
CA LEU A 919 -10.28 11.69 -33.72
C LEU A 919 -9.04 10.80 -33.65
N VAL A 920 -8.66 10.36 -32.45
CA VAL A 920 -7.54 9.42 -32.28
C VAL A 920 -7.91 8.04 -32.84
N ARG A 921 -9.17 7.62 -32.70
CA ARG A 921 -9.73 6.40 -33.31
C ARG A 921 -9.79 6.49 -34.85
N ASP A 922 -10.16 7.65 -35.39
CA ASP A 922 -10.10 7.92 -36.83
C ASP A 922 -8.65 7.91 -37.34
N ALA A 923 -7.70 8.47 -36.59
CA ALA A 923 -6.27 8.46 -36.92
C ALA A 923 -5.68 7.03 -36.95
N GLY A 924 -6.07 6.17 -36.00
CA GLY A 924 -5.68 4.76 -35.97
C GLY A 924 -6.37 3.85 -36.98
N THR A 925 -7.35 4.35 -37.76
CA THR A 925 -8.14 3.52 -38.67
C THR A 925 -7.31 3.04 -39.87
N GLY A 926 -6.84 1.78 -39.78
CA GLY A 926 -6.00 1.16 -40.80
C GLY A 926 -4.50 1.37 -40.59
N VAL A 927 -4.08 1.69 -39.36
CA VAL A 927 -2.68 1.84 -38.96
C VAL A 927 -2.25 0.65 -38.10
N ASP A 928 -1.13 0.02 -38.43
CA ASP A 928 -0.59 -1.13 -37.70
C ASP A 928 -0.04 -0.72 -36.33
N ASN A 929 -0.25 -1.57 -35.31
CA ASN A 929 0.17 -1.37 -33.91
C ASN A 929 -0.29 -0.06 -33.25
N PHE A 930 -1.39 0.55 -33.72
CA PHE A 930 -1.92 1.77 -33.13
C PHE A 930 -2.45 1.56 -31.69
N ARG A 931 -1.98 2.38 -30.75
CA ARG A 931 -2.38 2.43 -29.33
C ARG A 931 -2.77 3.85 -28.96
N ALA A 932 -3.66 4.04 -27.98
CA ALA A 932 -4.07 5.35 -27.48
C ALA A 932 -4.46 5.31 -26.00
N SER A 933 -4.32 6.44 -25.29
CA SER A 933 -4.87 6.63 -23.94
C SER A 933 -6.35 7.06 -23.97
N GLU A 934 -6.97 7.22 -22.79
CA GLU A 934 -8.26 7.91 -22.65
C GLU A 934 -8.03 9.42 -22.34
N PRO A 935 -9.04 10.30 -22.52
CA PRO A 935 -8.86 11.76 -22.39
C PRO A 935 -8.52 12.25 -20.98
N ALA A 936 -7.23 12.49 -20.72
CA ALA A 936 -6.74 13.17 -19.53
C ALA A 936 -7.06 14.68 -19.56
N LEU A 937 -7.16 15.32 -18.39
CA LEU A 937 -7.28 16.77 -18.27
C LEU A 937 -5.89 17.39 -18.17
N PHE A 938 -5.53 18.23 -19.15
CA PHE A 938 -4.21 18.86 -19.25
C PHE A 938 -4.34 20.40 -19.19
N PRO A 939 -3.98 21.05 -18.07
CA PRO A 939 -3.96 22.51 -17.97
C PRO A 939 -2.80 23.08 -18.78
N LEU A 940 -3.07 24.04 -19.68
CA LEU A 940 -2.05 24.73 -20.47
C LEU A 940 -2.52 26.13 -20.85
N ALA A 941 -1.67 27.13 -20.57
CA ALA A 941 -1.88 28.54 -20.91
C ALA A 941 -3.24 29.10 -20.45
N GLY A 942 -3.65 28.74 -19.23
CA GLY A 942 -4.90 29.21 -18.64
C GLY A 942 -6.17 28.55 -19.21
N TYR A 943 -6.05 27.37 -19.82
CA TYR A 943 -7.18 26.54 -20.22
C TYR A 943 -6.94 25.08 -19.82
N VAL A 944 -8.01 24.36 -19.44
CA VAL A 944 -8.00 22.89 -19.40
C VAL A 944 -8.30 22.33 -20.79
N TRP A 945 -7.46 21.41 -21.25
CA TRP A 945 -7.63 20.63 -22.47
C TRP A 945 -7.95 19.18 -22.14
N HIS A 946 -8.72 18.50 -22.99
CA HIS A 946 -8.71 17.04 -23.05
C HIS A 946 -7.54 16.59 -23.92
N ARG A 947 -6.58 15.84 -23.37
CA ARG A 947 -5.41 15.26 -24.06
C ARG A 947 -5.58 13.76 -24.22
N VAL A 948 -5.35 13.23 -25.41
CA VAL A 948 -5.16 11.79 -25.66
C VAL A 948 -3.84 11.57 -26.35
N GLU A 949 -3.00 10.73 -25.75
CA GLU A 949 -1.76 10.23 -26.31
C GLU A 949 -2.05 9.09 -27.30
N PHE A 950 -1.19 8.89 -28.30
CA PHE A 950 -1.23 7.71 -29.16
C PHE A 950 0.14 7.38 -29.76
N SER A 951 0.33 6.12 -30.14
CA SER A 951 1.57 5.64 -30.78
C SER A 951 1.27 4.59 -31.84
N TYR A 952 2.11 4.50 -32.87
CA TYR A 952 2.00 3.47 -33.91
C TYR A 952 3.35 3.17 -34.59
N ASP A 953 3.49 2.00 -35.21
CA ASP A 953 4.75 1.60 -35.84
C ASP A 953 4.80 1.91 -37.34
N VAL A 954 5.94 2.46 -37.79
CA VAL A 954 6.20 2.72 -39.21
C VAL A 954 7.40 1.89 -39.68
N ALA A 955 7.16 1.04 -40.67
CA ALA A 955 8.15 0.12 -41.22
C ALA A 955 9.43 0.84 -41.72
N GLY A 956 10.55 0.59 -41.04
CA GLY A 956 11.85 1.21 -41.33
C GLY A 956 12.11 2.57 -40.70
N LEU A 957 11.15 3.10 -39.91
CA LEU A 957 11.27 4.33 -39.13
C LEU A 957 11.19 4.07 -37.62
N GLY A 958 10.49 2.99 -37.21
CA GLY A 958 10.19 2.69 -35.80
C GLY A 958 8.88 3.33 -35.35
N THR A 959 8.70 3.42 -34.03
CA THR A 959 7.47 3.95 -33.43
C THR A 959 7.39 5.47 -33.58
N VAL A 960 6.26 5.92 -34.13
CA VAL A 960 5.81 7.31 -34.15
C VAL A 960 4.88 7.51 -32.97
N TRP A 961 5.13 8.58 -32.22
CA TRP A 961 4.31 9.02 -31.09
C TRP A 961 3.58 10.29 -31.48
N GLY A 962 2.40 10.48 -30.94
CA GLY A 962 1.57 11.64 -31.18
C GLY A 962 0.56 11.85 -30.07
N PHE A 963 -0.16 12.96 -30.15
CA PHE A 963 -1.24 13.27 -29.24
C PHE A 963 -2.22 14.24 -29.90
N ILE A 964 -3.48 14.15 -29.49
CA ILE A 964 -4.53 15.11 -29.87
C ILE A 964 -5.03 15.77 -28.59
N MET A 965 -5.11 17.09 -28.61
CA MET A 965 -5.66 17.91 -27.54
C MET A 965 -6.86 18.70 -28.05
N ALA A 966 -7.95 18.76 -27.29
CA ALA A 966 -9.07 19.65 -27.59
C ALA A 966 -9.62 20.41 -26.38
N ARG A 967 -10.09 21.63 -26.62
CA ARG A 967 -10.83 22.46 -25.65
C ARG A 967 -12.01 23.14 -26.31
N VAL A 968 -13.03 23.50 -25.53
CA VAL A 968 -14.08 24.43 -25.99
C VAL A 968 -13.63 25.86 -25.73
N GLN A 969 -13.84 26.74 -26.70
CA GLN A 969 -13.66 28.18 -26.56
C GLN A 969 -14.69 28.90 -27.47
N ASP A 970 -15.44 29.85 -26.92
CA ASP A 970 -16.40 30.69 -27.66
C ASP A 970 -17.44 29.90 -28.50
N GLY A 971 -17.77 28.68 -28.06
CA GLY A 971 -18.69 27.77 -28.76
C GLY A 971 -18.08 27.09 -30.01
N GLN A 972 -16.78 27.26 -30.25
CA GLN A 972 -15.98 26.38 -31.09
C GLN A 972 -15.21 25.37 -30.22
N GLU A 973 -14.88 24.24 -30.81
CA GLU A 973 -13.98 23.24 -30.26
C GLU A 973 -12.67 23.36 -31.04
N VAL A 974 -11.62 23.76 -30.32
CA VAL A 974 -10.27 23.93 -30.83
C VAL A 974 -9.56 22.59 -30.67
N VAL A 975 -9.03 22.05 -31.76
CA VAL A 975 -8.29 20.78 -31.73
C VAL A 975 -6.88 21.00 -32.26
N ALA A 976 -5.89 20.55 -31.49
CA ALA A 976 -4.49 20.47 -31.84
C ALA A 976 -4.05 19.01 -31.91
N TRP A 977 -3.13 18.68 -32.82
CA TRP A 977 -2.62 17.32 -33.07
C TRP A 977 -1.13 17.40 -33.36
N ALA A 978 -0.31 16.60 -32.67
CA ALA A 978 1.12 16.46 -32.92
C ALA A 978 1.49 15.01 -33.26
N GLU A 979 2.51 14.81 -34.10
CA GLU A 979 3.21 13.52 -34.25
C GLU A 979 4.70 13.74 -34.52
N ALA A 980 5.54 12.84 -33.99
CA ALA A 980 6.96 12.72 -34.29
C ALA A 980 7.45 11.26 -34.15
N PRO A 981 8.46 10.82 -34.91
CA PRO A 981 9.23 9.62 -34.58
C PRO A 981 9.89 9.77 -33.20
N SER A 982 9.93 8.68 -32.43
CA SER A 982 10.42 8.62 -31.04
C SER A 982 11.64 9.52 -30.76
N ALA A 983 12.70 9.42 -31.56
CA ALA A 983 13.95 10.19 -31.42
C ALA A 983 13.83 11.72 -31.62
N SER A 984 12.62 12.23 -31.83
CA SER A 984 12.30 13.67 -31.97
C SER A 984 11.01 14.08 -31.25
N TYR A 985 10.33 13.15 -30.59
CA TYR A 985 9.01 13.38 -29.99
C TYR A 985 9.06 14.33 -28.81
N ASN A 986 9.95 14.10 -27.85
CA ASN A 986 10.06 14.92 -26.64
C ASN A 986 10.34 16.41 -26.98
N HIS A 987 11.16 16.69 -28.01
CA HIS A 987 11.37 18.06 -28.50
C HIS A 987 10.14 18.63 -29.23
N LEU A 988 9.41 17.80 -29.99
CA LEU A 988 8.15 18.23 -30.60
C LEU A 988 7.11 18.55 -29.53
N ALA A 989 6.89 17.66 -28.56
CA ALA A 989 5.89 17.83 -27.51
C ALA A 989 6.27 19.02 -26.60
N ASN A 990 7.38 18.87 -25.88
CA ASN A 990 7.69 19.68 -24.71
C ASN A 990 8.26 21.05 -25.08
N THR A 991 8.98 21.18 -26.20
CA THR A 991 9.50 22.47 -26.68
C THR A 991 8.60 23.11 -27.73
N VAL A 992 8.29 22.40 -28.82
CA VAL A 992 7.61 23.00 -29.99
C VAL A 992 6.11 23.18 -29.74
N PHE A 993 5.40 22.09 -29.49
CA PHE A 993 3.94 22.06 -29.43
C PHE A 993 3.43 22.87 -28.25
N LEU A 994 3.91 22.62 -27.02
CA LEU A 994 3.40 23.36 -25.85
C LEU A 994 3.59 24.88 -26.01
N THR A 995 4.69 25.33 -26.61
CA THR A 995 4.89 26.76 -26.97
C THR A 995 3.93 27.22 -28.06
N MET A 996 3.75 26.45 -29.16
CA MET A 996 2.79 26.79 -30.21
C MET A 996 1.34 26.89 -29.67
N ILE A 997 0.97 26.04 -28.71
CA ILE A 997 -0.36 26.02 -28.12
C ILE A 997 -0.55 27.08 -27.03
N ALA A 998 0.52 27.48 -26.34
CA ALA A 998 0.49 28.63 -25.43
C ALA A 998 0.23 29.94 -26.19
N ASP A 999 0.90 30.14 -27.33
CA ASP A 999 0.70 31.32 -28.20
C ASP A 999 -0.59 31.24 -29.06
N LEU A 1000 -1.43 30.20 -28.91
CA LEU A 1000 -2.59 29.96 -29.79
C LEU A 1000 -3.78 30.89 -29.47
N THR A 1001 -4.14 31.71 -30.47
CA THR A 1001 -5.22 32.70 -30.39
C THR A 1001 -6.29 32.43 -31.44
N LEU A 1002 -7.58 32.43 -31.07
CA LEU A 1002 -8.71 32.40 -32.01
C LEU A 1002 -8.96 33.79 -32.64
N ARG A 1003 -9.65 33.83 -33.79
CA ARG A 1003 -9.91 35.07 -34.57
C ARG A 1003 -11.37 35.25 -34.96
#